data_AF-A0A6A6YPK0-F1
#
_entry.id   AF-A0A6A6YPK0-F1
#
_cell.length_a   1.000
_cell.length_b   1.000
_cell.length_c   1.000
_cell.angle_alpha   90.00
_cell.angle_beta   90.00
_cell.angle_gamma   90.00
#
_symmetry.space_group_name_H-M   'P 1'
#
loop_
_entity.id
_entity.type
_entity.pdbx_description
1 polymer ?
#
loop_
_entity_poly.entity_id
_entity_poly.type
_entity_poly.pdbx_seq_one_letter_code
_entity_poly.pdbx_strand_id
1 'polypeptide(L)'
;MGFSVHGSKKREVDAQKHLKRLHKIVPWIENPLQGADPQHLVFHQRHEANTLELFFDLFFVANLATFTAHHSITDSDSLYAYIGFFAILWCSWFQITLHDVRFARDSIFERICKVAQFIAFVGLALVGSKFQPNHKKTKDDDPTKDNNTNFRILCYVLVLSRALLTLQYIVVLISTIVAKYKKLYLPLIINIIIYLGATVVFVAMTPAFKENATGHGRIYVVWYIVMLIESFGSIAISCCWTMLSFKKTHIVERMGLLTLIVIGEGAIGVTKTISKMMGKYGLDPSGCFLVICIILVLVFVWMLYFDNSPHGHYGTIRQQIWSVLHFPLHLAIVGLVEGSQQIALARYVSLQMLKIDKAFWTYCVKDHLDGQDLATALMEKIEYYQLDKKVDSEKYMPFIEEKLDFIANATGICSAKNTASFQQTYSAWSYAYPEGVVNLLVDTTSALYQSLGVELPESEALKNLTATEIMFHAWRVIYIYYWSSLTMLILCSLIFMILIRKNKSDFFDWISIIIRALMLGLSACLVAVVANENALYTLISSPVVLPLCLIIIFLILIFDRVSAVFANHRLKKSGAPYANEDEEHGHEEHDHHDELSHHDMDKEATVHIAETSPLTASTAYERPHSIGGMTHMPPALYSPPVEHAPPMFNSNGYAPVQNHG
;
A
#
# COMPACT_ATOMS: atom_id res chain seq x y z
N MET A 1 1.30 -66.82 -17.36
CA MET A 1 1.62 -65.40 -17.10
C MET A 1 0.64 -64.55 -17.90
N GLY A 2 -0.51 -64.21 -17.31
CA GLY A 2 -1.50 -63.34 -17.91
C GLY A 2 -1.51 -62.03 -17.14
N PHE A 3 -1.06 -60.94 -17.77
CA PHE A 3 -1.23 -59.60 -17.22
C PHE A 3 -2.59 -59.09 -17.66
N SER A 4 -3.54 -59.10 -16.72
CA SER A 4 -4.80 -58.35 -16.83
C SER A 4 -4.46 -56.87 -16.67
N VAL A 5 -4.59 -56.10 -17.74
CA VAL A 5 -4.56 -54.64 -17.69
C VAL A 5 -5.93 -54.18 -17.16
N HIS A 6 -5.94 -53.74 -15.91
CA HIS A 6 -7.10 -53.15 -15.25
C HIS A 6 -7.68 -52.00 -16.10
N GLY A 7 -9.01 -51.95 -16.13
CA GLY A 7 -9.79 -51.05 -16.98
C GLY A 7 -9.33 -49.60 -16.92
N SER A 8 -9.08 -49.06 -18.11
CA SER A 8 -9.03 -47.62 -18.37
C SER A 8 -10.37 -47.01 -17.96
N LYS A 9 -10.45 -46.45 -16.75
CA LYS A 9 -11.44 -45.41 -16.46
C LYS A 9 -11.11 -44.27 -17.42
N LYS A 10 -11.89 -44.13 -18.50
CA LYS A 10 -11.85 -42.94 -19.36
C LYS A 10 -11.92 -41.73 -18.43
N ARG A 11 -10.89 -40.87 -18.45
CA ARG A 11 -10.98 -39.56 -17.79
C ARG A 11 -12.23 -38.87 -18.31
N GLU A 12 -13.06 -38.31 -17.45
CA GLU A 12 -14.27 -37.56 -17.86
C GLU A 12 -13.95 -36.47 -18.90
N VAL A 13 -12.72 -35.94 -18.86
CA VAL A 13 -12.18 -34.98 -19.84
C VAL A 13 -12.17 -35.53 -21.28
N ASP A 14 -11.99 -36.85 -21.46
CA ASP A 14 -12.03 -37.49 -22.79
C ASP A 14 -13.47 -37.68 -23.31
N ALA A 15 -14.49 -37.57 -22.45
CA ALA A 15 -15.88 -37.70 -22.86
C ALA A 15 -16.33 -36.53 -23.74
N GLN A 16 -15.79 -35.32 -23.56
CA GLN A 16 -16.19 -34.13 -24.32
C GLN A 16 -15.39 -33.89 -25.60
N LYS A 17 -14.36 -34.70 -25.87
CA LYS A 17 -13.43 -34.52 -27.00
C LYS A 17 -14.07 -34.65 -28.38
N HIS A 18 -15.23 -35.30 -28.45
CA HIS A 18 -16.02 -35.46 -29.68
C HIS A 18 -16.92 -34.25 -29.99
N LEU A 19 -17.08 -33.31 -29.03
CA LEU A 19 -17.88 -32.12 -29.20
C LEU A 19 -17.07 -31.02 -29.90
N LYS A 20 -17.66 -30.35 -30.88
CA LYS A 20 -17.07 -29.14 -31.45
C LYS A 20 -17.08 -28.04 -30.40
N ARG A 21 -15.93 -27.44 -30.12
CA ARG A 21 -15.81 -26.33 -29.17
C ARG A 21 -16.55 -25.11 -29.69
N LEU A 22 -17.61 -24.70 -29.00
CA LEU A 22 -18.17 -23.37 -29.17
C LEU A 22 -17.20 -22.37 -28.54
N HIS A 23 -16.66 -21.46 -29.35
CA HIS A 23 -15.80 -20.41 -28.83
C HIS A 23 -16.65 -19.41 -28.06
N LYS A 24 -16.27 -19.12 -26.82
CA LYS A 24 -16.93 -18.10 -26.00
C LYS A 24 -16.67 -16.74 -26.64
N ILE A 25 -17.72 -16.07 -27.11
CA ILE A 25 -17.67 -14.70 -27.63
C ILE A 25 -18.09 -13.78 -26.49
N VAL A 26 -17.37 -12.68 -26.30
CA VAL A 26 -17.74 -11.65 -25.31
C VAL A 26 -18.95 -10.87 -25.87
N PRO A 27 -20.10 -10.86 -25.18
CA PRO A 27 -21.27 -10.13 -25.64
C PRO A 27 -21.03 -8.61 -25.62
N TRP A 28 -21.72 -7.89 -26.50
CA TRP A 28 -21.65 -6.42 -26.56
C TRP A 28 -22.14 -5.76 -25.25
N ILE A 29 -23.34 -6.15 -24.82
CA ILE A 29 -23.94 -5.79 -23.54
C ILE A 29 -24.58 -7.06 -22.99
N GLU A 30 -24.16 -7.47 -21.80
CA GLU A 30 -24.76 -8.60 -21.11
C GLU A 30 -25.79 -8.12 -20.09
N ASN A 31 -26.87 -8.87 -19.87
CA ASN A 31 -27.90 -8.45 -18.93
C ASN A 31 -27.35 -8.51 -17.49
N PRO A 32 -27.26 -7.38 -16.76
CA PRO A 32 -26.71 -7.35 -15.40
C PRO A 32 -27.57 -8.18 -14.42
N LEU A 33 -28.83 -8.45 -14.75
CA LEU A 33 -29.80 -9.14 -13.90
C LEU A 33 -29.77 -10.67 -14.01
N GLN A 34 -28.96 -11.22 -14.91
CA GLN A 34 -28.94 -12.67 -15.16
C GLN A 34 -28.36 -13.48 -13.99
N GLY A 35 -27.74 -12.83 -12.98
CA GLY A 35 -27.30 -13.44 -11.71
C GLY A 35 -28.16 -13.08 -10.49
N ALA A 36 -29.36 -12.54 -10.70
CA ALA A 36 -30.29 -12.25 -9.60
C ALA A 36 -30.99 -13.54 -9.17
N ASP A 37 -30.80 -13.95 -7.92
CA ASP A 37 -31.56 -15.05 -7.33
C ASP A 37 -33.03 -14.61 -7.14
N PRO A 38 -34.01 -15.21 -7.85
CA PRO A 38 -35.41 -14.79 -7.77
C PRO A 38 -36.04 -15.05 -6.39
N GLN A 39 -35.51 -16.00 -5.61
CA GLN A 39 -36.09 -16.42 -4.33
C GLN A 39 -35.56 -15.58 -3.17
N HIS A 40 -34.25 -15.30 -3.14
CA HIS A 40 -33.65 -14.46 -2.11
C HIS A 40 -33.59 -12.99 -2.48
N LEU A 41 -33.83 -12.64 -3.75
CA LEU A 41 -33.88 -11.27 -4.24
C LEU A 41 -32.59 -10.49 -3.91
N VAL A 42 -31.45 -11.19 -3.97
CA VAL A 42 -30.10 -10.66 -3.78
C VAL A 42 -29.34 -10.90 -5.08
N PHE A 43 -28.59 -9.89 -5.53
CA PHE A 43 -27.65 -10.06 -6.64
C PHE A 43 -26.44 -10.86 -6.15
N HIS A 44 -26.50 -12.18 -6.34
CA HIS A 44 -25.41 -13.10 -6.04
C HIS A 44 -24.85 -13.63 -7.36
N GLN A 45 -23.95 -12.86 -7.96
CA GLN A 45 -23.51 -13.15 -9.32
C GLN A 45 -22.30 -14.08 -9.36
N ARG A 46 -21.31 -13.87 -8.47
CA ARG A 46 -20.04 -14.60 -8.42
C ARG A 46 -19.53 -14.70 -6.99
N HIS A 47 -18.85 -15.80 -6.69
CA HIS A 47 -18.16 -16.01 -5.42
C HIS A 47 -16.73 -15.44 -5.44
N GLU A 48 -16.13 -15.35 -6.63
CA GLU A 48 -14.73 -14.93 -6.83
C GLU A 48 -14.60 -13.63 -7.67
N ALA A 49 -13.56 -12.84 -7.37
CA ALA A 49 -13.22 -11.62 -8.08
C ALA A 49 -12.76 -11.88 -9.52
N ASN A 50 -13.17 -11.01 -10.44
CA ASN A 50 -12.74 -11.12 -11.83
C ASN A 50 -11.29 -10.63 -12.02
N THR A 51 -10.55 -11.20 -12.98
CA THR A 51 -9.19 -10.76 -13.29
C THR A 51 -9.11 -9.28 -13.69
N LEU A 52 -10.16 -8.77 -14.33
CA LEU A 52 -10.27 -7.35 -14.70
C LEU A 52 -10.43 -6.44 -13.47
N GLU A 53 -11.14 -6.90 -12.46
CA GLU A 53 -11.33 -6.17 -11.20
C GLU A 53 -10.02 -6.11 -10.42
N LEU A 54 -9.29 -7.23 -10.35
CA LEU A 54 -7.94 -7.26 -9.79
C LEU A 54 -6.96 -6.37 -10.57
N PHE A 55 -7.09 -6.32 -11.90
CA PHE A 55 -6.29 -5.44 -12.75
C PHE A 55 -6.55 -3.96 -12.47
N PHE A 56 -7.77 -3.58 -12.11
CA PHE A 56 -8.09 -2.21 -11.67
C PHE A 56 -7.41 -1.86 -10.34
N ASP A 57 -7.37 -2.79 -9.39
CA ASP A 57 -6.73 -2.55 -8.09
C ASP A 57 -5.21 -2.30 -8.23
N LEU A 58 -4.57 -2.86 -9.26
CA LEU A 58 -3.18 -2.57 -9.59
C LEU A 58 -2.96 -1.09 -9.99
N PHE A 59 -3.93 -0.43 -10.62
CA PHE A 59 -3.85 1.01 -10.90
C PHE A 59 -4.03 1.85 -9.64
N PHE A 60 -4.85 1.39 -8.69
CA PHE A 60 -4.97 2.03 -7.37
C PHE A 60 -3.62 2.04 -6.65
N VAL A 61 -2.95 0.89 -6.56
CA VAL A 61 -1.67 0.83 -5.84
C VAL A 61 -0.53 1.52 -6.58
N ALA A 62 -0.53 1.51 -7.92
CA ALA A 62 0.45 2.25 -8.70
C ALA A 62 0.37 3.76 -8.42
N ASN A 63 -0.85 4.30 -8.34
CA ASN A 63 -1.09 5.69 -7.93
C ASN A 63 -0.53 6.00 -6.54
N LEU A 64 -0.81 5.10 -5.58
CA LEU A 64 -0.30 5.23 -4.22
C LEU A 64 1.23 5.21 -4.19
N ALA A 65 1.86 4.24 -4.86
CA ALA A 65 3.30 4.09 -4.90
C ALA A 65 4.02 5.28 -5.57
N THR A 66 3.43 5.86 -6.62
CA THR A 66 3.92 7.10 -7.24
C THR A 66 3.78 8.28 -6.27
N PHE A 67 2.65 8.41 -5.59
CA PHE A 67 2.42 9.48 -4.63
C PHE A 67 3.40 9.42 -3.46
N THR A 68 3.55 8.25 -2.84
CA THR A 68 4.51 7.97 -1.76
C THR A 68 5.95 8.28 -2.19
N ALA A 69 6.32 8.00 -3.44
CA ALA A 69 7.67 8.26 -3.93
C ALA A 69 7.99 9.76 -4.09
N HIS A 70 6.99 10.60 -4.33
CA HIS A 70 7.16 12.05 -4.54
C HIS A 70 6.86 12.88 -3.29
N HIS A 71 6.12 12.37 -2.32
CA HIS A 71 5.75 13.10 -1.11
C HIS A 71 6.26 12.37 0.13
N SER A 72 7.49 12.70 0.56
CA SER A 72 7.98 12.23 1.85
C SER A 72 7.19 12.90 2.99
N ILE A 73 6.72 12.10 3.94
CA ILE A 73 5.88 12.56 5.06
C ILE A 73 6.77 13.13 6.18
N THR A 74 7.37 14.29 5.95
CA THR A 74 8.27 14.95 6.92
C THR A 74 7.58 16.09 7.69
N ASP A 75 6.51 16.66 7.13
CA ASP A 75 5.76 17.77 7.75
C ASP A 75 4.30 17.41 8.05
N SER A 76 3.70 18.14 8.99
CA SER A 76 2.25 18.02 9.26
C SER A 76 1.41 18.35 8.02
N ASP A 77 1.80 19.35 7.24
CA ASP A 77 1.09 19.70 6.00
C ASP A 77 1.21 18.60 4.93
N SER A 78 2.39 17.96 4.83
CA SER A 78 2.60 16.81 3.95
C SER A 78 1.77 15.59 4.38
N LEU A 79 1.62 15.36 5.69
CA LEU A 79 0.77 14.30 6.24
C LEU A 79 -0.71 14.52 5.89
N TYR A 80 -1.21 15.76 6.03
CA TYR A 80 -2.59 16.08 5.64
C TYR A 80 -2.81 15.96 4.14
N ALA A 81 -1.84 16.37 3.32
CA ALA A 81 -1.88 16.16 1.88
C ALA A 81 -1.94 14.66 1.53
N TYR A 82 -1.16 13.83 2.22
CA TYR A 82 -1.15 12.38 2.05
C TYR A 82 -2.49 11.74 2.38
N ILE A 83 -3.03 12.03 3.57
CA ILE A 83 -4.36 11.55 3.99
C ILE A 83 -5.44 12.03 3.00
N GLY A 84 -5.35 13.29 2.56
CA GLY A 84 -6.27 13.89 1.62
C GLY A 84 -6.25 13.23 0.24
N PHE A 85 -5.07 12.96 -0.31
CA PHE A 85 -4.95 12.28 -1.60
C PHE A 85 -5.38 10.82 -1.50
N PHE A 86 -4.94 10.12 -0.45
CA PHE A 86 -5.37 8.74 -0.17
C PHE A 86 -6.90 8.63 -0.06
N ALA A 87 -7.56 9.60 0.59
CA ALA A 87 -9.02 9.64 0.67
C ALA A 87 -9.69 9.79 -0.69
N ILE A 88 -9.18 10.66 -1.57
CA ILE A 88 -9.68 10.81 -2.95
C ILE A 88 -9.54 9.51 -3.73
N LEU A 89 -8.36 8.90 -3.67
CA LEU A 89 -8.03 7.67 -4.38
C LEU A 89 -8.88 6.49 -3.88
N TRP A 90 -8.96 6.30 -2.56
CA TRP A 90 -9.73 5.23 -1.92
C TRP A 90 -11.23 5.40 -2.15
N CYS A 91 -11.80 6.61 -1.96
CA CYS A 91 -13.23 6.82 -2.19
C CYS A 91 -13.59 6.58 -3.66
N SER A 92 -12.75 7.01 -4.60
CA SER A 92 -12.98 6.77 -6.03
C SER A 92 -12.94 5.28 -6.38
N TRP A 93 -11.96 4.55 -5.84
CA TRP A 93 -11.88 3.09 -5.99
C TRP A 93 -13.08 2.40 -5.36
N PHE A 94 -13.48 2.81 -4.16
CA PHE A 94 -14.57 2.23 -3.41
C PHE A 94 -15.88 2.33 -4.19
N GLN A 95 -16.24 3.50 -4.72
CA GLN A 95 -17.48 3.66 -5.51
C GLN A 95 -17.52 2.77 -6.75
N ILE A 96 -16.40 2.65 -7.45
CA ILE A 96 -16.28 1.79 -8.63
C ILE A 96 -16.44 0.32 -8.22
N THR A 97 -15.76 -0.11 -7.15
CA THR A 97 -15.88 -1.47 -6.61
C THR A 97 -17.30 -1.78 -6.15
N LEU A 98 -18.01 -0.84 -5.51
CA LEU A 98 -19.41 -1.03 -5.10
C LEU A 98 -20.35 -1.23 -6.31
N HIS A 99 -20.07 -0.58 -7.44
CA HIS A 99 -20.80 -0.84 -8.67
C HIS A 99 -20.45 -2.22 -9.25
N ASP A 100 -19.16 -2.53 -9.36
CA ASP A 100 -18.71 -3.76 -10.02
C ASP A 100 -19.20 -5.02 -9.31
N VAL A 101 -19.08 -5.03 -8.00
CA VAL A 101 -19.46 -6.18 -7.18
C VAL A 101 -20.97 -6.47 -7.28
N ARG A 102 -21.79 -5.47 -7.61
CA ARG A 102 -23.24 -5.65 -7.79
C ARG A 102 -23.63 -5.98 -9.22
N PHE A 103 -22.99 -5.37 -10.22
CA PHE A 103 -23.52 -5.34 -11.59
C PHE A 103 -22.52 -5.66 -12.70
N ALA A 104 -21.21 -5.67 -12.44
CA ALA A 104 -20.24 -5.87 -13.51
C ALA A 104 -20.37 -7.28 -14.09
N ARG A 105 -20.60 -7.35 -15.40
CA ARG A 105 -20.51 -8.57 -16.22
C ARG A 105 -19.51 -8.36 -17.34
N ASP A 106 -18.81 -9.43 -17.70
CA ASP A 106 -17.81 -9.37 -18.76
C ASP A 106 -18.46 -9.13 -20.12
N SER A 107 -18.49 -7.86 -20.54
CA SER A 107 -19.06 -7.39 -21.80
C SER A 107 -18.15 -6.33 -22.41
N ILE A 108 -18.29 -6.10 -23.71
CA ILE A 108 -17.50 -5.07 -24.41
C ILE A 108 -17.77 -3.68 -23.80
N PHE A 109 -19.03 -3.38 -23.47
CA PHE A 109 -19.40 -2.13 -22.80
C PHE A 109 -18.68 -1.94 -21.46
N GLU A 110 -18.71 -2.94 -20.58
CA GLU A 110 -18.04 -2.86 -19.28
C GLU A 110 -16.52 -2.73 -19.44
N ARG A 111 -15.91 -3.45 -20.40
CA ARG A 111 -14.47 -3.30 -20.70
C ARG A 111 -14.12 -1.88 -21.17
N ILE A 112 -14.94 -1.26 -22.01
CA ILE A 112 -14.73 0.14 -22.45
C ILE A 112 -14.84 1.10 -21.26
N CYS A 113 -15.87 0.93 -20.41
CA CYS A 113 -16.03 1.74 -19.21
C CYS A 113 -14.81 1.59 -18.27
N LYS A 114 -14.28 0.36 -18.15
CA LYS A 114 -13.10 0.07 -17.34
C LYS A 114 -11.82 0.70 -17.89
N VAL A 115 -11.62 0.68 -19.20
CA VAL A 115 -10.51 1.41 -19.83
C VAL A 115 -10.61 2.90 -19.54
N ALA A 116 -11.81 3.49 -19.62
CA ALA A 116 -12.00 4.89 -19.28
C ALA A 116 -11.74 5.18 -17.78
N GLN A 117 -12.07 4.23 -16.89
CA GLN A 117 -11.72 4.30 -15.47
C GLN A 117 -10.20 4.19 -15.24
N PHE A 118 -9.47 3.36 -15.99
CA PHE A 118 -8.00 3.31 -15.93
C PHE A 118 -7.38 4.66 -16.32
N ILE A 119 -7.88 5.29 -17.39
CA ILE A 119 -7.44 6.61 -17.82
C ILE A 119 -7.69 7.65 -16.71
N ALA A 120 -8.85 7.60 -16.06
CA ALA A 120 -9.14 8.47 -14.91
C ALA A 120 -8.13 8.25 -13.77
N PHE A 121 -7.79 7.01 -13.43
CA PHE A 121 -6.80 6.71 -12.40
C PHE A 121 -5.38 7.13 -12.78
N VAL A 122 -4.98 7.02 -14.04
CA VAL A 122 -3.70 7.60 -14.50
C VAL A 122 -3.72 9.13 -14.35
N GLY A 123 -4.86 9.77 -14.60
CA GLY A 123 -5.05 11.20 -14.34
C GLY A 123 -4.89 11.58 -12.87
N LEU A 124 -5.33 10.74 -11.93
CA LEU A 124 -5.09 10.96 -10.49
C LEU A 124 -3.60 10.95 -10.15
N ALA A 125 -2.79 10.11 -10.80
CA ALA A 125 -1.34 10.04 -10.55
C ALA A 125 -0.64 11.35 -10.95
N LEU A 126 -1.05 11.95 -12.06
CA LEU A 126 -0.54 13.25 -12.51
C LEU A 126 -0.80 14.34 -11.47
N VAL A 127 -2.03 14.38 -10.93
CA VAL A 127 -2.41 15.32 -9.86
C VAL A 127 -1.60 15.06 -8.60
N GLY A 128 -1.43 13.78 -8.25
CA GLY A 128 -0.71 13.34 -7.06
C GLY A 128 0.72 13.88 -6.98
N SER A 129 1.42 14.03 -8.12
CA SER A 129 2.82 14.49 -8.14
C SER A 129 3.09 15.88 -7.52
N LYS A 130 2.06 16.73 -7.39
CA LYS A 130 2.17 18.08 -6.81
C LYS A 130 0.93 18.42 -5.96
N PHE A 131 0.36 17.44 -5.27
CA PHE A 131 -0.86 17.63 -4.50
C PHE A 131 -0.55 18.22 -3.12
N GLN A 132 -0.68 19.54 -2.99
CA GLN A 132 -0.49 20.26 -1.73
C GLN A 132 -1.62 21.26 -1.49
N PRO A 133 -2.71 20.86 -0.81
CA PRO A 133 -3.88 21.73 -0.61
C PRO A 133 -3.64 22.88 0.38
N ASN A 134 -2.65 22.74 1.27
CA ASN A 134 -2.32 23.71 2.32
C ASN A 134 -1.02 24.47 2.09
N HIS A 135 -0.49 24.52 0.86
CA HIS A 135 0.77 25.23 0.59
C HIS A 135 0.65 26.71 1.03
N LYS A 136 1.44 27.10 2.03
CA LYS A 136 1.52 28.49 2.48
C LYS A 136 2.39 29.23 1.48
N LYS A 137 1.82 30.23 0.81
CA LYS A 137 2.57 31.11 -0.09
C LYS A 137 3.75 31.71 0.67
N THR A 138 4.96 31.42 0.23
CA THR A 138 6.18 32.07 0.73
C THR A 138 6.31 33.45 0.11
N LYS A 139 7.10 34.35 0.71
CA LYS A 139 7.28 35.73 0.19
C LYS A 139 7.85 35.81 -1.22
N ASP A 140 8.46 34.73 -1.71
CA ASP A 140 9.03 34.61 -3.06
C ASP A 140 8.04 34.04 -4.11
N ASP A 141 6.84 33.59 -3.69
CA ASP A 141 5.81 33.14 -4.61
C ASP A 141 5.14 34.35 -5.28
N ASP A 142 5.19 34.39 -6.62
CA ASP A 142 4.51 35.40 -7.43
C ASP A 142 3.00 35.40 -7.09
N PRO A 143 2.46 36.47 -6.47
CA PRO A 143 1.06 36.53 -6.05
C PRO A 143 0.06 36.45 -7.21
N THR A 144 0.55 36.53 -8.46
CA THR A 144 -0.25 36.51 -9.68
C THR A 144 -0.33 35.14 -10.37
N LYS A 145 0.46 34.14 -9.96
CA LYS A 145 0.53 32.82 -10.63
C LYS A 145 0.26 31.64 -9.69
N ASP A 146 -0.98 31.51 -9.23
CA ASP A 146 -1.43 30.23 -8.66
C ASP A 146 -1.60 29.22 -9.82
N ASN A 147 -0.62 28.32 -10.00
CA ASN A 147 -0.72 27.24 -10.98
C ASN A 147 -1.68 26.14 -10.48
N ASN A 148 -2.98 26.46 -10.44
CA ASN A 148 -4.06 25.56 -10.02
C ASN A 148 -4.41 24.48 -11.06
N THR A 149 -3.55 24.28 -12.07
CA THR A 149 -3.77 23.33 -13.17
C THR A 149 -3.97 21.90 -12.66
N ASN A 150 -3.23 21.47 -11.63
CA ASN A 150 -3.37 20.13 -11.05
C ASN A 150 -4.74 19.92 -10.41
N PHE A 151 -5.25 20.92 -9.69
CA PHE A 151 -6.58 20.88 -9.08
C PHE A 151 -7.70 20.92 -10.14
N ARG A 152 -7.46 21.60 -11.27
CA ARG A 152 -8.36 21.57 -12.43
C ARG A 152 -8.40 20.19 -13.09
N ILE A 153 -7.23 19.55 -13.28
CA ILE A 153 -7.13 18.18 -13.79
C ILE A 153 -7.86 17.22 -12.85
N LEU A 154 -7.70 17.37 -11.53
CA LEU A 154 -8.42 16.58 -10.54
C LEU A 154 -9.95 16.67 -10.74
N CYS A 155 -10.48 17.87 -10.95
CA CYS A 155 -11.90 18.06 -11.23
C CYS A 155 -12.33 17.31 -12.50
N TYR A 156 -11.58 17.41 -13.60
CA TYR A 156 -11.90 16.68 -14.83
C TYR A 156 -11.88 15.16 -14.65
N VAL A 157 -10.90 14.64 -13.91
CA VAL A 157 -10.79 13.22 -13.60
C VAL A 157 -11.96 12.73 -12.75
N LEU A 158 -12.36 13.49 -11.73
CA LEU A 158 -13.52 13.16 -10.89
C LEU A 158 -14.83 13.26 -11.68
N VAL A 159 -14.99 14.26 -12.54
CA VAL A 159 -16.13 14.38 -13.46
C VAL A 159 -16.21 13.17 -14.37
N LEU A 160 -15.11 12.78 -15.01
CA LEU A 160 -15.06 11.60 -15.88
C LEU A 160 -15.48 10.34 -15.14
N SER A 161 -14.92 10.11 -13.94
CA SER A 161 -15.25 8.94 -13.13
C SER A 161 -16.74 8.88 -12.75
N ARG A 162 -17.35 10.01 -12.34
CA ARG A 162 -18.74 10.05 -11.84
C ARG A 162 -19.75 10.07 -12.98
N ALA A 163 -19.41 10.67 -14.11
CA ALA A 163 -20.19 10.58 -15.35
C ALA A 163 -20.25 9.14 -15.86
N LEU A 164 -19.12 8.41 -15.82
CA LEU A 164 -19.08 6.99 -16.20
C LEU A 164 -19.94 6.13 -15.27
N LEU A 165 -19.84 6.32 -13.95
CA LEU A 165 -20.70 5.60 -13.00
C LEU A 165 -22.18 5.91 -13.27
N THR A 166 -22.53 7.18 -13.50
CA THR A 166 -23.89 7.58 -13.87
C THR A 166 -24.38 6.83 -15.11
N LEU A 167 -23.54 6.73 -16.16
CA LEU A 167 -23.86 5.99 -17.37
C LEU A 167 -24.07 4.48 -17.10
N GLN A 168 -23.20 3.85 -16.30
CA GLN A 168 -23.32 2.44 -15.96
C GLN A 168 -24.62 2.16 -15.17
N TYR A 169 -24.95 2.99 -14.18
CA TYR A 169 -26.22 2.86 -13.44
C TYR A 169 -27.45 3.11 -14.33
N ILE A 170 -27.37 3.98 -15.34
CA ILE A 170 -28.44 4.17 -16.33
C ILE A 170 -28.64 2.89 -17.16
N VAL A 171 -27.57 2.24 -17.60
CA VAL A 171 -27.67 0.96 -18.35
C VAL A 171 -28.34 -0.11 -17.48
N VAL A 172 -27.96 -0.23 -16.21
CA VAL A 172 -28.60 -1.15 -15.25
C VAL A 172 -30.08 -0.80 -15.03
N LEU A 173 -30.43 0.49 -14.97
CA LEU A 173 -31.82 0.93 -14.87
C LEU A 173 -32.63 0.53 -16.12
N ILE A 174 -32.07 0.71 -17.32
CA ILE A 174 -32.75 0.29 -18.57
C ILE A 174 -32.96 -1.22 -18.56
N SER A 175 -31.95 -2.01 -18.18
CA SER A 175 -32.08 -3.47 -18.08
C SER A 175 -33.13 -3.91 -17.05
N THR A 176 -33.25 -3.22 -15.91
CA THR A 176 -34.30 -3.49 -14.90
C THR A 176 -35.69 -3.11 -15.37
N ILE A 177 -35.81 -2.05 -16.17
CA ILE A 177 -37.08 -1.65 -16.79
C ILE A 177 -37.54 -2.72 -17.80
N VAL A 178 -36.64 -3.18 -18.66
CA VAL A 178 -36.92 -4.25 -19.64
C VAL A 178 -37.34 -5.54 -18.93
N ALA A 179 -36.68 -5.87 -17.82
CA ALA A 179 -37.01 -7.03 -16.98
C ALA A 179 -38.21 -6.82 -16.04
N LYS A 180 -38.84 -5.64 -16.02
CA LYS A 180 -40.05 -5.29 -15.23
C LYS A 180 -39.90 -5.41 -13.70
N TYR A 181 -38.69 -5.25 -13.15
CA TYR A 181 -38.46 -5.28 -11.70
C TYR A 181 -38.74 -3.93 -11.02
N LYS A 182 -40.02 -3.62 -10.79
CA LYS A 182 -40.48 -2.30 -10.28
C LYS A 182 -39.88 -1.87 -8.93
N LYS A 183 -39.50 -2.81 -8.06
CA LYS A 183 -38.94 -2.49 -6.73
C LYS A 183 -37.52 -1.91 -6.78
N LEU A 184 -36.79 -2.08 -7.89
CA LEU A 184 -35.41 -1.61 -8.07
C LEU A 184 -35.30 -0.23 -8.70
N TYR A 185 -36.38 0.33 -9.26
CA TYR A 185 -36.32 1.63 -9.95
C TYR A 185 -35.94 2.75 -9.00
N LEU A 186 -36.60 2.83 -7.84
CA LEU A 186 -36.36 3.90 -6.88
C LEU A 186 -34.89 3.94 -6.39
N PRO A 187 -34.31 2.85 -5.87
CA PRO A 187 -32.94 2.91 -5.36
C PRO A 187 -31.88 3.11 -6.47
N LEU A 188 -32.12 2.63 -7.69
CA LEU A 188 -31.23 2.90 -8.84
C LEU A 188 -31.31 4.36 -9.28
N ILE A 189 -32.51 4.94 -9.37
CA ILE A 189 -32.70 6.36 -9.70
C ILE A 189 -32.03 7.26 -8.67
N ILE A 190 -32.15 6.94 -7.38
CA ILE A 190 -31.48 7.71 -6.31
C ILE A 190 -29.95 7.65 -6.49
N ASN A 191 -29.36 6.49 -6.77
CA ASN A 191 -27.92 6.39 -7.07
C ASN A 191 -27.51 7.24 -8.28
N ILE A 192 -28.29 7.20 -9.37
CA ILE A 192 -28.07 8.03 -10.56
C ILE A 192 -28.08 9.51 -10.18
N ILE A 193 -29.06 9.95 -9.38
CA ILE A 193 -29.17 11.35 -8.93
C ILE A 193 -27.96 11.75 -8.08
N ILE A 194 -27.47 10.87 -7.20
CA ILE A 194 -26.30 11.14 -6.36
C ILE A 194 -25.05 11.36 -7.23
N TYR A 195 -24.73 10.44 -8.13
CA TYR A 195 -23.54 10.57 -8.99
C TYR A 195 -23.66 11.68 -10.02
N LEU A 196 -24.86 11.91 -10.56
CA LEU A 196 -25.12 13.03 -11.47
C LEU A 196 -24.97 14.36 -10.72
N GLY A 197 -25.50 14.46 -9.50
CA GLY A 197 -25.35 15.62 -8.63
C GLY A 197 -23.89 15.92 -8.33
N ALA A 198 -23.11 14.90 -7.97
CA ALA A 198 -21.67 15.04 -7.76
C ALA A 198 -20.92 15.48 -9.03
N THR A 199 -21.29 14.92 -10.20
CA THR A 199 -20.75 15.34 -11.50
C THR A 199 -20.99 16.83 -11.73
N VAL A 200 -22.22 17.31 -11.50
CA VAL A 200 -22.58 18.73 -11.64
C VAL A 200 -21.78 19.61 -10.67
N VAL A 201 -21.60 19.18 -9.42
CA VAL A 201 -20.81 19.94 -8.44
C VAL A 201 -19.33 20.03 -8.85
N PHE A 202 -18.73 18.93 -9.31
CA PHE A 202 -17.33 18.96 -9.79
C PHE A 202 -17.15 19.79 -11.07
N VAL A 203 -18.12 19.75 -11.99
CA VAL A 203 -18.13 20.66 -13.15
C VAL A 203 -18.23 22.11 -12.70
N ALA A 204 -19.16 22.43 -11.80
CA ALA A 204 -19.37 23.79 -11.29
C ALA A 204 -18.15 24.36 -10.54
N MET A 205 -17.31 23.48 -9.98
CA MET A 205 -16.08 23.87 -9.30
C MET A 205 -14.90 24.07 -10.26
N THR A 206 -14.94 23.52 -11.46
CA THR A 206 -13.84 23.62 -12.46
C THR A 206 -13.45 25.07 -12.79
N PRO A 207 -14.40 26.03 -12.99
CA PRO A 207 -14.06 27.43 -13.24
C PRO A 207 -13.34 28.11 -12.07
N ALA A 208 -13.53 27.64 -10.83
CA ALA A 208 -12.90 28.22 -9.65
C ALA A 208 -11.39 27.95 -9.59
N PHE A 209 -10.89 26.98 -10.38
CA PHE A 209 -9.47 26.65 -10.51
C PHE A 209 -8.86 27.16 -11.83
N LYS A 210 -9.46 28.17 -12.47
CA LYS A 210 -8.90 28.81 -13.67
C LYS A 210 -7.63 29.59 -13.31
N GLU A 211 -6.66 29.58 -14.22
CA GLU A 211 -5.47 30.45 -14.17
C GLU A 211 -5.96 31.91 -13.97
N ASN A 212 -5.53 32.54 -12.87
CA ASN A 212 -5.89 33.91 -12.41
C ASN A 212 -7.19 34.07 -11.59
N ALA A 213 -7.84 33.00 -11.14
CA ALA A 213 -8.94 33.12 -10.16
C ALA A 213 -8.40 33.41 -8.75
N THR A 214 -9.02 34.33 -8.01
CA THR A 214 -8.67 34.62 -6.61
C THR A 214 -8.88 33.36 -5.77
N GLY A 215 -7.79 32.72 -5.35
CA GLY A 215 -7.83 31.48 -4.60
C GLY A 215 -8.57 31.63 -3.29
N HIS A 216 -9.78 31.07 -3.18
CA HIS A 216 -10.42 30.86 -1.89
C HIS A 216 -9.82 29.59 -1.26
N GLY A 217 -8.96 29.76 -0.25
CA GLY A 217 -8.19 28.69 0.40
C GLY A 217 -8.99 27.59 1.13
N ARG A 218 -10.29 27.42 0.85
CA ARG A 218 -11.15 26.36 1.39
C ARG A 218 -11.98 25.62 0.35
N ILE A 219 -11.84 25.93 -0.95
CA ILE A 219 -12.64 25.27 -2.01
C ILE A 219 -12.37 23.78 -2.08
N TYR A 220 -11.14 23.33 -1.79
CA TYR A 220 -10.78 21.91 -1.81
C TYR A 220 -11.60 21.04 -0.84
N VAL A 221 -12.17 21.62 0.23
CA VAL A 221 -13.04 20.93 1.19
C VAL A 221 -14.29 20.36 0.50
N VAL A 222 -14.74 21.00 -0.60
CA VAL A 222 -15.91 20.56 -1.38
C VAL A 222 -15.70 19.16 -1.96
N TRP A 223 -14.47 18.80 -2.41
CA TRP A 223 -14.21 17.43 -2.90
C TRP A 223 -14.54 16.38 -1.85
N TYR A 224 -14.05 16.59 -0.63
CA TYR A 224 -14.24 15.66 0.48
C TYR A 224 -15.71 15.58 0.91
N ILE A 225 -16.41 16.71 0.99
CA ILE A 225 -17.84 16.72 1.33
C ILE A 225 -18.65 15.95 0.29
N VAL A 226 -18.43 16.20 -1.00
CA VAL A 226 -19.17 15.52 -2.08
C VAL A 226 -18.91 14.02 -2.02
N MET A 227 -17.65 13.58 -1.95
CA MET A 227 -17.33 12.15 -1.88
C MET A 227 -17.87 11.46 -0.63
N LEU A 228 -17.90 12.15 0.52
CA LEU A 228 -18.53 11.64 1.73
C LEU A 228 -20.03 11.46 1.51
N ILE A 229 -20.72 12.45 0.94
CA ILE A 229 -22.16 12.36 0.63
C ILE A 229 -22.44 11.21 -0.34
N GLU A 230 -21.63 11.04 -1.39
CA GLU A 230 -21.73 9.91 -2.33
C GLU A 230 -21.57 8.56 -1.62
N SER A 231 -20.56 8.44 -0.76
CA SER A 231 -20.24 7.21 -0.02
C SER A 231 -21.33 6.85 0.98
N PHE A 232 -21.72 7.80 1.83
CA PHE A 232 -22.83 7.59 2.75
C PHE A 232 -24.15 7.33 2.02
N GLY A 233 -24.41 8.02 0.90
CA GLY A 233 -25.61 7.81 0.09
C GLY A 233 -25.68 6.39 -0.48
N SER A 234 -24.62 5.91 -1.12
CA SER A 234 -24.54 4.56 -1.70
C SER A 234 -24.68 3.46 -0.63
N ILE A 235 -24.06 3.66 0.54
CA ILE A 235 -24.17 2.73 1.67
C ILE A 235 -25.56 2.76 2.29
N ALA A 236 -26.14 3.94 2.52
CA ALA A 236 -27.48 4.09 3.08
C ALA A 236 -28.53 3.42 2.19
N ILE A 237 -28.41 3.54 0.87
CA ILE A 237 -29.28 2.83 -0.08
C ILE A 237 -29.13 1.31 0.07
N SER A 238 -27.92 0.82 0.29
CA SER A 238 -27.67 -0.62 0.51
C SER A 238 -28.25 -1.13 1.83
N CYS A 239 -28.29 -0.30 2.86
CA CYS A 239 -28.90 -0.64 4.15
C CYS A 239 -30.43 -0.63 4.09
N CYS A 240 -31.02 0.34 3.38
CA CYS A 240 -32.47 0.51 3.30
C CYS A 240 -33.13 -0.47 2.32
N TRP A 241 -32.45 -0.83 1.22
CA TRP A 241 -32.96 -1.76 0.22
C TRP A 241 -32.17 -3.06 0.23
N THR A 242 -32.75 -4.10 0.84
CA THR A 242 -32.15 -5.44 0.96
C THR A 242 -31.72 -6.05 -0.37
N MET A 243 -32.34 -5.65 -1.48
CA MET A 243 -32.01 -6.12 -2.83
C MET A 243 -30.69 -5.59 -3.39
N LEU A 244 -30.27 -4.39 -2.96
CA LEU A 244 -28.97 -3.81 -3.31
C LEU A 244 -27.96 -4.00 -2.18
N SER A 245 -28.31 -4.80 -1.17
CA SER A 245 -27.40 -5.17 -0.11
C SER A 245 -26.24 -5.96 -0.70
N PHE A 246 -25.04 -5.72 -0.19
CA PHE A 246 -23.84 -6.47 -0.53
C PHE A 246 -23.81 -7.89 0.04
N LYS A 247 -24.95 -8.38 0.53
CA LYS A 247 -25.06 -9.70 1.13
C LYS A 247 -24.76 -10.73 0.04
N LYS A 248 -23.95 -11.74 0.36
CA LYS A 248 -23.47 -12.79 -0.57
C LYS A 248 -22.51 -12.30 -1.66
N THR A 249 -22.30 -11.01 -1.88
CA THR A 249 -21.35 -10.53 -2.91
C THR A 249 -19.89 -10.75 -2.52
N HIS A 250 -18.99 -10.81 -3.50
CA HIS A 250 -17.53 -10.95 -3.32
C HIS A 250 -16.83 -9.67 -2.80
N ILE A 251 -17.56 -8.74 -2.15
CA ILE A 251 -16.97 -7.52 -1.57
C ILE A 251 -15.92 -7.85 -0.48
N VAL A 252 -16.13 -8.94 0.27
CA VAL A 252 -15.21 -9.37 1.34
C VAL A 252 -13.87 -9.75 0.73
N GLU A 253 -13.90 -10.53 -0.35
CA GLU A 253 -12.73 -10.91 -1.10
C GLU A 253 -12.04 -9.68 -1.71
N ARG A 254 -12.78 -8.76 -2.35
CA ARG A 254 -12.23 -7.52 -2.93
C ARG A 254 -11.51 -6.66 -1.89
N MET A 255 -12.06 -6.53 -0.69
CA MET A 255 -11.41 -5.80 0.41
C MET A 255 -10.14 -6.52 0.89
N GLY A 256 -10.17 -7.85 1.01
CA GLY A 256 -8.99 -8.64 1.32
C GLY A 256 -7.89 -8.54 0.26
N LEU A 257 -8.25 -8.64 -1.03
CA LEU A 257 -7.33 -8.48 -2.14
C LEU A 257 -6.70 -7.09 -2.17
N LEU A 258 -7.49 -6.02 -1.96
CA LEU A 258 -6.95 -4.67 -1.84
C LEU A 258 -6.01 -4.56 -0.63
N THR A 259 -6.35 -5.15 0.52
CA THR A 259 -5.49 -5.17 1.71
C THR A 259 -4.14 -5.82 1.39
N LEU A 260 -4.14 -6.97 0.70
CA LEU A 260 -2.92 -7.66 0.28
C LEU A 260 -2.08 -6.80 -0.67
N ILE A 261 -2.72 -6.12 -1.62
CA ILE A 261 -2.06 -5.21 -2.55
C ILE A 261 -1.43 -4.02 -1.80
N VAL A 262 -2.13 -3.45 -0.82
CA VAL A 262 -1.61 -2.35 0.03
C VAL A 262 -0.42 -2.80 0.86
N ILE A 263 -0.44 -4.01 1.44
CA ILE A 263 0.73 -4.61 2.10
C ILE A 263 1.88 -4.81 1.08
N GLY A 264 1.55 -5.17 -0.16
CA GLY A 264 2.50 -5.31 -1.27
C GLY A 264 3.22 -4.02 -1.66
N GLU A 265 2.55 -2.86 -1.60
CA GLU A 265 3.20 -1.55 -1.75
C GLU A 265 4.29 -1.36 -0.70
N GLY A 266 3.99 -1.77 0.52
CA GLY A 266 4.95 -1.81 1.60
C GLY A 266 6.18 -2.67 1.33
N ALA A 267 6.01 -3.84 0.71
CA ALA A 267 7.13 -4.69 0.30
C ALA A 267 8.01 -4.02 -0.78
N ILE A 268 7.40 -3.30 -1.72
CA ILE A 268 8.14 -2.49 -2.71
C ILE A 268 8.96 -1.41 -1.99
N GLY A 269 8.38 -0.72 -1.01
CA GLY A 269 9.10 0.29 -0.24
C GLY A 269 10.28 -0.27 0.58
N VAL A 270 10.17 -1.48 1.14
CA VAL A 270 11.32 -2.15 1.79
C VAL A 270 12.46 -2.37 0.80
N THR A 271 12.19 -2.83 -0.42
CA THR A 271 13.25 -3.04 -1.42
C THR A 271 13.93 -1.74 -1.83
N LYS A 272 13.17 -0.64 -1.97
CA LYS A 272 13.73 0.72 -2.16
C LYS A 272 14.61 1.13 -0.97
N THR A 273 14.16 0.86 0.25
CA THR A 273 14.91 1.17 1.49
C THR A 273 16.24 0.42 1.55
N ILE A 274 16.26 -0.87 1.21
CA ILE A 274 17.49 -1.67 1.11
C ILE A 274 18.43 -1.04 0.08
N SER A 275 17.93 -0.72 -1.12
CA SER A 275 18.74 -0.08 -2.17
C SER A 275 19.32 1.27 -1.73
N LYS A 276 18.58 2.05 -0.93
CA LYS A 276 19.04 3.34 -0.38
C LYS A 276 20.10 3.19 0.71
N MET A 277 20.03 2.12 1.51
CA MET A 277 20.99 1.84 2.59
C MET A 277 22.28 1.17 2.13
N MET A 278 22.33 0.63 0.90
CA MET A 278 23.52 0.01 0.33
C MET A 278 24.56 1.08 -0.06
N GLY A 279 25.68 1.13 0.66
CA GLY A 279 26.86 1.92 0.31
C GLY A 279 27.90 1.14 -0.51
N LYS A 280 29.13 1.66 -0.63
CA LYS A 280 30.22 1.08 -1.44
C LYS A 280 30.59 -0.37 -1.08
N TYR A 281 30.40 -0.81 0.17
CA TYR A 281 30.78 -2.14 0.67
C TYR A 281 29.60 -3.00 1.17
N GLY A 282 28.36 -2.62 0.84
CA GLY A 282 27.16 -3.35 1.26
C GLY A 282 26.51 -2.85 2.54
N LEU A 283 25.61 -3.66 3.11
CA LEU A 283 24.73 -3.28 4.22
C LEU A 283 25.42 -3.48 5.59
N ASP A 284 25.34 -2.48 6.46
CA ASP A 284 25.81 -2.60 7.85
C ASP A 284 24.92 -3.58 8.64
N PRO A 285 25.47 -4.39 9.58
CA PRO A 285 24.68 -5.36 10.35
C PRO A 285 23.50 -4.75 11.10
N SER A 286 23.63 -3.49 11.57
CA SER A 286 22.52 -2.78 12.22
C SER A 286 21.40 -2.44 11.24
N GLY A 287 21.74 -2.09 10.00
CA GLY A 287 20.77 -1.90 8.91
C GLY A 287 20.07 -3.20 8.55
N CYS A 288 20.80 -4.33 8.49
CA CYS A 288 20.22 -5.64 8.21
C CYS A 288 19.12 -5.99 9.22
N PHE A 289 19.40 -5.76 10.50
CA PHE A 289 18.44 -6.03 11.57
C PHE A 289 17.17 -5.18 11.44
N LEU A 290 17.29 -3.89 11.13
CA LEU A 290 16.13 -3.01 10.93
C LEU A 290 15.30 -3.45 9.73
N VAL A 291 15.94 -3.79 8.60
CA VAL A 291 15.25 -4.31 7.41
C VAL A 291 14.47 -5.59 7.73
N ILE A 292 15.07 -6.53 8.46
CA ILE A 292 14.39 -7.75 8.92
C ILE A 292 13.17 -7.39 9.78
N CYS A 293 13.28 -6.40 10.68
CA CYS A 293 12.14 -5.95 11.46
C CYS A 293 11.00 -5.42 10.59
N ILE A 294 11.28 -4.64 9.53
CA ILE A 294 10.23 -4.14 8.62
C ILE A 294 9.55 -5.30 7.89
N ILE A 295 10.32 -6.28 7.39
CA ILE A 295 9.77 -7.47 6.71
C ILE A 295 8.86 -8.26 7.67
N LEU A 296 9.28 -8.46 8.92
CA LEU A 296 8.46 -9.14 9.90
C LEU A 296 7.22 -8.34 10.27
N VAL A 297 7.29 -7.00 10.35
CA VAL A 297 6.10 -6.15 10.53
C VAL A 297 5.10 -6.38 9.38
N LEU A 298 5.55 -6.42 8.12
CA LEU A 298 4.70 -6.73 6.97
C LEU A 298 4.01 -8.09 7.10
N VAL A 299 4.77 -9.13 7.44
CA VAL A 299 4.25 -10.49 7.62
C VAL A 299 3.26 -10.55 8.79
N PHE A 300 3.55 -9.87 9.90
CA PHE A 300 2.67 -9.86 11.06
C PHE A 300 1.39 -9.05 10.83
N VAL A 301 1.44 -7.97 10.06
CA VAL A 301 0.24 -7.25 9.62
C VAL A 301 -0.63 -8.13 8.73
N TRP A 302 0.00 -8.88 7.80
CA TRP A 302 -0.70 -9.86 6.97
C TRP A 302 -1.37 -10.94 7.85
N MET A 303 -0.65 -11.54 8.80
CA MET A 303 -1.22 -12.53 9.73
C MET A 303 -2.37 -11.94 10.54
N LEU A 304 -2.20 -10.73 11.09
CA LEU A 304 -3.20 -10.07 11.94
C LEU A 304 -4.53 -9.85 11.22
N TYR A 305 -4.48 -9.56 9.92
CA TYR A 305 -5.67 -9.35 9.10
C TYR A 305 -6.28 -10.67 8.59
N PHE A 306 -5.49 -11.53 7.95
CA PHE A 306 -6.02 -12.72 7.25
C PHE A 306 -6.38 -13.88 8.19
N ASP A 307 -5.69 -14.06 9.33
CA ASP A 307 -5.98 -15.16 10.26
C ASP A 307 -7.38 -15.06 10.89
N ASN A 308 -7.95 -13.85 10.95
CA ASN A 308 -9.28 -13.60 11.52
C ASN A 308 -10.28 -13.13 10.44
N SER A 309 -9.97 -13.34 9.16
CA SER A 309 -10.87 -12.96 8.06
C SER A 309 -12.19 -13.73 8.18
N PRO A 310 -13.34 -13.08 7.94
CA PRO A 310 -14.63 -13.75 8.07
C PRO A 310 -14.84 -14.75 6.93
N HIS A 311 -14.91 -16.04 7.27
CA HIS A 311 -15.35 -17.08 6.37
C HIS A 311 -16.87 -17.26 6.58
N GLY A 312 -17.67 -16.77 5.64
CA GLY A 312 -19.12 -16.86 5.64
C GLY A 312 -19.89 -15.63 6.16
N HIS A 313 -21.21 -15.75 6.20
CA HIS A 313 -22.14 -14.62 6.21
C HIS A 313 -22.36 -13.98 7.60
N TYR A 314 -22.29 -12.65 7.69
CA TYR A 314 -22.71 -11.86 8.85
C TYR A 314 -23.57 -10.67 8.39
N GLY A 315 -24.47 -10.17 9.25
CA GLY A 315 -25.63 -9.34 8.86
C GLY A 315 -25.33 -8.10 7.98
N THR A 316 -26.33 -7.64 7.23
CA THR A 316 -26.20 -6.59 6.19
C THR A 316 -25.54 -5.30 6.70
N ILE A 317 -25.96 -4.79 7.86
CA ILE A 317 -25.40 -3.57 8.47
C ILE A 317 -23.95 -3.79 8.92
N ARG A 318 -23.66 -4.94 9.54
CA ARG A 318 -22.30 -5.26 10.01
C ARG A 318 -21.32 -5.35 8.85
N GLN A 319 -21.74 -5.94 7.73
CA GLN A 319 -20.94 -6.01 6.52
C GLN A 319 -20.63 -4.62 5.95
N GLN A 320 -21.60 -3.68 5.98
CA GLN A 320 -21.35 -2.30 5.53
C GLN A 320 -20.35 -1.57 6.42
N ILE A 321 -20.50 -1.67 7.75
CA ILE A 321 -19.57 -1.06 8.70
C ILE A 321 -18.18 -1.66 8.49
N TRP A 322 -18.10 -2.99 8.33
CA TRP A 322 -16.86 -3.69 8.03
C TRP A 322 -16.22 -3.14 6.75
N SER A 323 -16.96 -3.00 5.64
CA SER A 323 -16.45 -2.44 4.39
C SER A 323 -15.91 -1.01 4.52
N VAL A 324 -16.60 -0.13 5.26
CA VAL A 324 -16.16 1.26 5.47
C VAL A 324 -14.92 1.33 6.37
N LEU A 325 -14.83 0.46 7.37
CA LEU A 325 -13.70 0.41 8.29
C LEU A 325 -12.39 -0.01 7.60
N HIS A 326 -12.44 -0.52 6.37
CA HIS A 326 -11.23 -0.74 5.55
C HIS A 326 -10.55 0.57 5.14
N PHE A 327 -11.26 1.70 5.09
CA PHE A 327 -10.63 2.99 4.82
C PHE A 327 -9.57 3.35 5.87
N PRO A 328 -9.92 3.48 7.17
CA PRO A 328 -8.92 3.78 8.19
C PRO A 328 -7.92 2.63 8.38
N LEU A 329 -8.31 1.37 8.12
CA LEU A 329 -7.38 0.24 8.15
C LEU A 329 -6.29 0.37 7.08
N HIS A 330 -6.65 0.56 5.81
CA HIS A 330 -5.67 0.67 4.73
C HIS A 330 -4.77 1.89 4.93
N LEU A 331 -5.35 3.03 5.35
CA LEU A 331 -4.57 4.22 5.68
C LEU A 331 -3.56 3.94 6.81
N ALA A 332 -3.97 3.19 7.83
CA ALA A 332 -3.10 2.79 8.94
C ALA A 332 -2.01 1.80 8.51
N ILE A 333 -2.31 0.84 7.61
CA ILE A 333 -1.31 -0.08 7.07
C ILE A 333 -0.26 0.69 6.27
N VAL A 334 -0.69 1.57 5.36
CA VAL A 334 0.22 2.41 4.57
C VAL A 334 1.07 3.28 5.48
N GLY A 335 0.46 3.99 6.44
CA GLY A 335 1.19 4.82 7.40
C GLY A 335 2.17 4.02 8.27
N LEU A 336 1.82 2.81 8.68
CA LEU A 336 2.71 1.94 9.44
C LEU A 336 3.91 1.49 8.59
N VAL A 337 3.70 1.09 7.33
CA VAL A 337 4.79 0.60 6.49
C VAL A 337 5.71 1.74 6.05
N GLU A 338 5.16 2.86 5.58
CA GLU A 338 5.95 4.03 5.21
C GLU A 338 6.68 4.63 6.41
N GLY A 339 6.04 4.67 7.57
CA GLY A 339 6.71 5.02 8.83
C GLY A 339 7.84 4.07 9.19
N SER A 340 7.67 2.76 8.97
CA SER A 340 8.73 1.79 9.24
C SER A 340 9.98 2.05 8.40
N GLN A 341 9.80 2.39 7.11
CA GLN A 341 10.89 2.72 6.20
C GLN A 341 11.59 4.02 6.60
N GLN A 342 10.83 5.08 6.86
CA GLN A 342 11.38 6.39 7.22
C GLN A 342 12.12 6.35 8.57
N ILE A 343 11.62 5.61 9.56
CA ILE A 343 12.32 5.39 10.84
C ILE A 343 13.64 4.66 10.63
N ALA A 344 13.68 3.65 9.77
CA ALA A 344 14.90 2.91 9.48
C ALA A 344 15.94 3.81 8.78
N LEU A 345 15.50 4.62 7.81
CA LEU A 345 16.35 5.59 7.11
C LEU A 345 16.86 6.67 8.07
N ALA A 346 16.00 7.21 8.95
CA ALA A 346 16.37 8.17 9.99
C ALA A 346 17.47 7.62 10.92
N ARG A 347 17.33 6.36 11.34
CA ARG A 347 18.34 5.68 12.16
C ARG A 347 19.64 5.46 11.40
N TYR A 348 19.56 5.07 10.14
CA TYR A 348 20.73 4.93 9.29
C TYR A 348 21.51 6.24 9.19
N VAL A 349 20.85 7.36 8.87
CA VAL A 349 21.48 8.69 8.81
C VAL A 349 22.13 9.05 10.15
N SER A 350 21.39 8.85 11.26
CA SER A 350 21.91 9.13 12.61
C SER A 350 23.18 8.34 12.92
N LEU A 351 23.23 7.06 12.54
CA LEU A 351 24.40 6.21 12.74
C LEU A 351 25.58 6.64 11.86
N GLN A 352 25.34 7.05 10.61
CA GLN A 352 26.40 7.54 9.74
C GLN A 352 26.95 8.88 10.23
N MET A 353 26.08 9.78 10.69
CA MET A 353 26.47 11.05 11.31
C MET A 353 27.40 10.82 12.51
N LEU A 354 27.06 9.88 13.40
CA LEU A 354 27.94 9.51 14.53
C LEU A 354 29.27 8.89 14.09
N LYS A 355 29.29 8.13 12.99
CA LYS A 355 30.54 7.56 12.43
C LYS A 355 31.45 8.65 11.87
N ILE A 356 30.88 9.68 11.21
CA ILE A 356 31.63 10.82 10.67
C ILE A 356 32.16 11.69 11.83
N ASP A 357 31.32 12.01 12.81
CA ASP A 357 31.74 12.74 14.02
C ASP A 357 32.87 12.01 14.76
N LYS A 358 32.74 10.70 14.96
CA LYS A 358 33.80 9.89 15.57
C LYS A 358 35.08 9.85 14.74
N ALA A 359 34.97 9.86 13.40
CA ALA A 359 36.13 9.92 12.52
C ALA A 359 36.85 11.26 12.67
N PHE A 360 36.10 12.38 12.65
CA PHE A 360 36.64 13.70 12.95
C PHE A 360 37.35 13.74 14.31
N TRP A 361 36.69 13.25 15.36
CA TRP A 361 37.28 13.19 16.70
C TRP A 361 38.58 12.36 16.71
N THR A 362 38.62 11.23 16.02
CA THR A 362 39.81 10.37 15.96
C THR A 362 40.96 11.08 15.24
N TYR A 363 40.71 11.60 14.03
CA TYR A 363 41.75 12.27 13.23
C TYR A 363 42.27 13.54 13.89
N CYS A 364 41.38 14.34 14.49
CA CYS A 364 41.73 15.63 15.07
C CYS A 364 42.24 15.51 16.52
N VAL A 365 41.52 14.82 17.41
CA VAL A 365 41.83 14.80 18.85
C VAL A 365 42.87 13.74 19.19
N LYS A 366 42.82 12.58 18.54
CA LYS A 366 43.71 11.45 18.85
C LYS A 366 44.96 11.44 17.96
N ASP A 367 44.79 11.63 16.66
CA ASP A 367 45.88 11.51 15.68
C ASP A 367 46.55 12.86 15.38
N HIS A 368 45.97 13.98 15.88
CA HIS A 368 46.48 15.35 15.72
C HIS A 368 46.75 15.77 14.26
N LEU A 369 45.98 15.22 13.32
CA LEU A 369 46.00 15.63 11.92
C LEU A 369 45.40 17.03 11.80
N ASP A 370 46.05 17.92 11.05
CA ASP A 370 45.67 19.33 10.91
C ASP A 370 45.85 19.81 9.47
N GLY A 371 45.17 20.90 9.10
CA GLY A 371 45.22 21.45 7.74
C GLY A 371 44.87 20.43 6.65
N GLN A 372 45.73 20.33 5.63
CA GLN A 372 45.50 19.50 4.44
C GLN A 372 45.33 18.00 4.75
N ASP A 373 46.06 17.49 5.73
CA ASP A 373 46.02 16.05 6.07
C ASP A 373 44.68 15.68 6.70
N LEU A 374 44.11 16.57 7.53
CA LEU A 374 42.78 16.41 8.10
C LEU A 374 41.69 16.48 7.01
N ALA A 375 41.78 17.47 6.13
CA ALA A 375 40.81 17.63 5.04
C ALA A 375 40.80 16.40 4.11
N THR A 376 41.98 15.87 3.77
CA THR A 376 42.11 14.67 2.91
C THR A 376 41.53 13.43 3.59
N ALA A 377 41.82 13.21 4.87
CA ALA A 377 41.29 12.07 5.63
C ALA A 377 39.76 12.13 5.82
N LEU A 378 39.20 13.34 5.98
CA LEU A 378 37.75 13.55 6.04
C LEU A 378 37.11 13.34 4.67
N MET A 379 37.72 13.83 3.59
CA MET A 379 37.20 13.67 2.23
C MET A 379 37.14 12.19 1.83
N GLU A 380 38.18 11.40 2.12
CA GLU A 380 38.16 9.94 1.89
C GLU A 380 36.99 9.28 2.63
N LYS A 381 36.67 9.76 3.84
CA LYS A 381 35.56 9.25 4.63
C LYS A 381 34.20 9.65 4.06
N ILE A 382 34.07 10.83 3.48
CA ILE A 382 32.84 11.32 2.84
C ILE A 382 32.63 10.60 1.50
N GLU A 383 33.69 10.35 0.73
CA GLU A 383 33.65 9.66 -0.56
C GLU A 383 33.11 8.21 -0.44
N TYR A 384 33.25 7.58 0.73
CA TYR A 384 32.61 6.30 1.04
C TYR A 384 31.11 6.27 0.72
N TYR A 385 30.42 7.41 0.90
CA TYR A 385 28.97 7.53 0.75
C TYR A 385 28.52 7.80 -0.68
N GLN A 386 29.45 8.06 -1.62
CA GLN A 386 29.16 8.28 -3.05
C GLN A 386 28.05 9.34 -3.27
N LEU A 387 28.14 10.47 -2.56
CA LEU A 387 27.17 11.56 -2.63
C LEU A 387 27.15 12.25 -3.99
N ASP A 388 28.28 12.20 -4.70
CA ASP A 388 28.50 12.66 -6.08
C ASP A 388 27.68 11.89 -7.12
N LYS A 389 27.41 10.60 -6.88
CA LYS A 389 26.69 9.73 -7.83
C LYS A 389 25.18 9.82 -7.73
N LYS A 390 24.67 10.57 -6.76
CA LYS A 390 23.24 10.66 -6.45
C LYS A 390 22.75 12.08 -6.74
N VAL A 391 21.82 12.19 -7.68
CA VAL A 391 21.29 13.46 -8.21
C VAL A 391 20.82 14.41 -7.08
N ASP A 392 20.18 13.88 -6.04
CA ASP A 392 19.62 14.70 -4.95
C ASP A 392 20.68 15.28 -4.01
N SER A 393 21.81 14.58 -3.83
CA SER A 393 22.90 14.99 -2.95
C SER A 393 24.05 15.70 -3.66
N GLU A 394 24.14 15.57 -5.00
CA GLU A 394 25.17 16.20 -5.83
C GLU A 394 25.24 17.72 -5.59
N LYS A 395 24.10 18.38 -5.40
CA LYS A 395 24.02 19.83 -5.13
C LYS A 395 24.75 20.28 -3.86
N TYR A 396 25.02 19.37 -2.91
CA TYR A 396 25.76 19.66 -1.67
C TYR A 396 27.27 19.50 -1.80
N MET A 397 27.75 18.81 -2.84
CA MET A 397 29.18 18.55 -3.02
C MET A 397 30.02 19.84 -3.10
N PRO A 398 29.61 20.90 -3.83
CA PRO A 398 30.36 22.15 -3.86
C PRO A 398 30.50 22.81 -2.48
N PHE A 399 29.45 22.74 -1.65
CA PHE A 399 29.49 23.28 -0.29
C PHE A 399 30.42 22.47 0.61
N ILE A 400 30.38 21.14 0.51
CA ILE A 400 31.26 20.23 1.26
C ILE A 400 32.73 20.48 0.89
N GLU A 401 33.03 20.59 -0.41
CA GLU A 401 34.38 20.88 -0.92
C GLU A 401 34.89 22.25 -0.45
N GLU A 402 34.07 23.30 -0.51
CA GLU A 402 34.42 24.64 -0.01
C GLU A 402 34.78 24.61 1.48
N LYS A 403 34.03 23.87 2.31
CA LYS A 403 34.33 23.76 3.75
C LYS A 403 35.55 22.89 4.03
N LEU A 404 35.81 21.86 3.24
CA LEU A 404 37.04 21.07 3.31
C LEU A 404 38.26 21.93 2.96
N ASP A 405 38.17 22.78 1.94
CA ASP A 405 39.23 23.72 1.57
C ASP A 405 39.48 24.78 2.66
N PHE A 406 38.42 25.24 3.33
CA PHE A 406 38.57 26.11 4.50
C PHE A 406 39.32 25.43 5.64
N ILE A 407 38.99 24.16 5.93
CA ILE A 407 39.69 23.37 6.96
C ILE A 407 41.13 23.09 6.55
N ALA A 408 41.39 22.84 5.26
CA ALA A 408 42.72 22.59 4.73
C ALA A 408 43.67 23.79 4.89
N ASN A 409 43.14 25.00 4.72
CA ASN A 409 43.90 26.26 4.84
C ASN A 409 44.04 26.76 6.28
N ALA A 410 43.24 26.24 7.21
CA ALA A 410 43.30 26.59 8.62
C ALA A 410 44.38 25.77 9.34
N THR A 411 45.15 26.41 10.20
CA THR A 411 46.19 25.76 11.03
C THR A 411 45.88 25.94 12.50
N GLY A 412 46.22 24.94 13.31
CA GLY A 412 46.01 24.91 14.75
C GLY A 412 44.65 24.39 15.21
N ILE A 413 43.78 23.89 14.31
CA ILE A 413 42.43 23.39 14.68
C ILE A 413 42.56 22.21 15.65
N CYS A 414 43.46 21.27 15.34
CA CYS A 414 43.64 20.01 16.08
C CYS A 414 44.81 20.04 17.07
N SER A 415 45.30 21.24 17.41
CA SER A 415 46.35 21.41 18.40
C SER A 415 45.90 20.97 19.80
N ALA A 416 46.81 20.39 20.59
CA ALA A 416 46.52 19.87 21.93
C ALA A 416 45.89 20.89 22.91
N LYS A 417 46.06 22.19 22.65
CA LYS A 417 45.44 23.28 23.42
C LYS A 417 43.97 23.49 23.06
N ASN A 418 43.62 23.38 21.79
CA ASN A 418 42.26 23.59 21.28
C ASN A 418 41.40 22.32 21.39
N THR A 419 42.01 21.14 21.30
CA THR A 419 41.32 19.85 21.45
C THR A 419 40.93 19.54 22.90
N ALA A 420 41.52 20.22 23.89
CA ALA A 420 41.15 20.06 25.30
C ALA A 420 39.71 20.50 25.62
N SER A 421 39.13 21.42 24.84
CA SER A 421 37.72 21.83 24.92
C SER A 421 36.76 20.96 24.12
N PHE A 422 37.26 20.03 23.29
CA PHE A 422 36.43 19.13 22.50
C PHE A 422 35.93 17.98 23.39
N GLN A 423 35.05 18.30 24.32
CA GLN A 423 34.44 17.34 25.23
C GLN A 423 33.40 16.52 24.50
N GLN A 424 33.47 15.20 24.65
CA GLN A 424 32.60 14.21 24.01
C GLN A 424 31.22 14.14 24.69
N THR A 425 30.55 15.28 24.88
CA THR A 425 29.27 15.32 25.59
C THR A 425 28.12 15.12 24.60
N TYR A 426 27.82 13.85 24.31
CA TYR A 426 26.77 13.40 23.38
C TYR A 426 25.32 13.75 23.81
N SER A 427 25.13 14.40 24.95
CA SER A 427 23.78 14.60 25.52
C SER A 427 23.01 15.80 24.96
N ALA A 428 23.60 16.64 24.10
CA ALA A 428 22.93 17.89 23.69
C ALA A 428 23.28 18.48 22.30
N TRP A 429 24.00 17.77 21.41
CA TRP A 429 24.43 18.31 20.09
C TRP A 429 25.16 19.68 20.14
N SER A 430 25.61 20.12 21.32
CA SER A 430 26.47 21.29 21.46
C SER A 430 27.88 20.88 21.09
N TYR A 431 28.20 20.96 19.81
CA TYR A 431 29.56 20.77 19.33
C TYR A 431 30.44 21.91 19.84
N ALA A 432 31.39 21.61 20.72
CA ALA A 432 32.47 22.52 21.06
C ALA A 432 33.51 22.62 19.91
N TYR A 433 33.11 22.30 18.68
CA TYR A 433 33.97 22.34 17.50
C TYR A 433 33.96 23.73 16.87
N PRO A 434 34.98 24.09 16.08
CA PRO A 434 34.97 25.32 15.29
C PRO A 434 33.82 25.32 14.28
N GLU A 435 33.29 26.51 13.99
CA GLU A 435 32.13 26.71 13.10
C GLU A 435 32.30 26.04 11.72
N GLY A 436 33.50 26.08 11.13
CA GLY A 436 33.77 25.42 9.84
C GLY A 436 33.59 23.90 9.87
N VAL A 437 33.91 23.25 10.98
CA VAL A 437 33.72 21.80 11.17
C VAL A 437 32.26 21.48 11.41
N VAL A 438 31.56 22.29 12.22
CA VAL A 438 30.12 22.12 12.46
C VAL A 438 29.36 22.22 11.15
N ASN A 439 29.66 23.23 10.32
CA ASN A 439 29.01 23.41 9.02
C ASN A 439 29.32 22.25 8.07
N LEU A 440 30.57 21.75 8.02
CA LEU A 440 30.90 20.55 7.24
C LEU A 440 30.07 19.32 7.66
N LEU A 441 29.95 19.08 8.97
CA LEU A 441 29.15 17.96 9.50
C LEU A 441 27.67 18.12 9.16
N VAL A 442 27.15 19.35 9.25
CA VAL A 442 25.76 19.69 8.91
C VAL A 442 25.48 19.51 7.42
N ASP A 443 26.34 20.01 6.54
CA ASP A 443 26.19 19.90 5.09
C ASP A 443 26.32 18.45 4.63
N THR A 444 27.28 17.71 5.20
CA THR A 444 27.44 16.27 4.93
C THR A 444 26.22 15.48 5.41
N THR A 445 25.65 15.83 6.57
CA THR A 445 24.43 15.19 7.09
C THR A 445 23.21 15.52 6.22
N SER A 446 23.11 16.76 5.75
CA SER A 446 22.05 17.21 4.84
C SER A 446 22.13 16.50 3.49
N ALA A 447 23.34 16.37 2.95
CA ALA A 447 23.63 15.60 1.74
C ALA A 447 23.27 14.13 1.93
N LEU A 448 23.67 13.50 3.03
CA LEU A 448 23.29 12.12 3.37
C LEU A 448 21.79 11.93 3.45
N TYR A 449 21.09 12.85 4.10
CA TYR A 449 19.63 12.80 4.26
C TYR A 449 18.92 12.87 2.90
N GLN A 450 19.31 13.80 2.03
CA GLN A 450 18.73 13.92 0.69
C GLN A 450 19.16 12.80 -0.25
N SER A 451 20.36 12.23 -0.06
CA SER A 451 20.82 11.05 -0.79
C SER A 451 19.94 9.81 -0.59
N LEU A 452 19.06 9.83 0.44
CA LEU A 452 18.08 8.80 0.74
C LEU A 452 16.68 9.16 0.22
N GLY A 453 16.54 10.24 -0.55
CA GLY A 453 15.28 10.71 -1.12
C GLY A 453 14.27 11.15 -0.05
N VAL A 454 14.75 11.77 1.02
CA VAL A 454 13.90 12.43 2.02
C VAL A 454 14.10 13.94 1.87
N GLU A 455 13.05 14.65 1.47
CA GLU A 455 13.13 16.10 1.30
C GLU A 455 13.12 16.77 2.67
N LEU A 456 14.07 17.69 2.87
CA LEU A 456 14.08 18.54 4.06
C LEU A 456 12.96 19.58 3.90
N PRO A 457 12.13 19.79 4.93
CA PRO A 457 11.02 20.71 4.85
C PRO A 457 11.49 22.17 4.70
N GLU A 458 11.13 22.80 3.60
CA GLU A 458 11.50 24.17 3.24
C GLU A 458 10.46 25.17 3.79
N SER A 459 10.24 25.15 5.10
CA SER A 459 9.29 26.06 5.77
C SER A 459 9.94 27.41 6.07
N GLU A 460 9.23 28.53 5.84
CA GLU A 460 9.68 29.88 6.23
C GLU A 460 9.97 29.99 7.75
N ALA A 461 9.31 29.16 8.57
CA ALA A 461 9.57 29.06 10.01
C ALA A 461 10.86 28.28 10.35
N LEU A 462 11.42 27.57 9.37
CA LEU A 462 12.62 26.73 9.47
C LEU A 462 13.89 27.38 8.90
N LYS A 463 13.78 28.53 8.23
CA LYS A 463 14.93 29.24 7.62
C LYS A 463 16.01 29.68 8.61
N ASN A 464 15.68 29.79 9.90
CA ASN A 464 16.60 30.21 10.97
C ASN A 464 17.07 29.05 11.85
N LEU A 465 16.64 27.81 11.56
CA LEU A 465 16.98 26.61 12.33
C LEU A 465 18.15 25.88 11.66
N THR A 466 19.03 25.31 12.48
CA THR A 466 20.13 24.46 12.01
C THR A 466 19.56 23.19 11.33
N ALA A 467 20.23 22.62 10.33
CA ALA A 467 19.67 21.47 9.59
C ALA A 467 19.38 20.25 10.51
N THR A 468 20.03 20.18 11.67
CA THR A 468 19.76 19.20 12.73
C THR A 468 18.41 19.40 13.40
N GLU A 469 17.99 20.64 13.65
CA GLU A 469 16.67 20.96 14.22
C GLU A 469 15.54 20.68 13.21
N ILE A 470 15.81 20.94 11.93
CA ILE A 470 14.92 20.59 10.81
C ILE A 470 14.67 19.07 10.78
N MET A 471 15.76 18.29 10.87
CA MET A 471 15.70 16.83 10.85
C MET A 471 14.95 16.27 12.08
N PHE A 472 15.10 16.88 13.26
CA PHE A 472 14.36 16.47 14.45
C PHE A 472 12.86 16.75 14.33
N HIS A 473 12.46 17.90 13.77
CA HIS A 473 11.07 18.18 13.47
C HIS A 473 10.46 17.14 12.54
N ALA A 474 11.18 16.76 11.47
CA ALA A 474 10.74 15.72 10.56
C ALA A 474 10.58 14.37 11.26
N TRP A 475 11.57 13.96 12.07
CA TRP A 475 11.51 12.70 12.83
C TRP A 475 10.38 12.68 13.86
N ARG A 476 10.05 13.83 14.46
CA ARG A 476 8.91 13.95 15.37
C ARG A 476 7.59 13.69 14.65
N VAL A 477 7.39 14.26 13.46
CA VAL A 477 6.20 13.99 12.63
C VAL A 477 6.14 12.51 12.28
N ILE A 478 7.28 11.93 11.87
CA ILE A 478 7.40 10.51 11.55
C ILE A 478 6.99 9.63 12.72
N TYR A 479 7.51 9.93 13.90
CA TYR A 479 7.20 9.22 15.13
C TYR A 479 5.71 9.28 15.48
N ILE A 480 5.10 10.47 15.40
CA ILE A 480 3.68 10.67 15.74
C ILE A 480 2.80 9.84 14.80
N TYR A 481 2.98 9.96 13.49
CA TYR A 481 2.10 9.27 12.55
C TYR A 481 2.33 7.76 12.59
N TYR A 482 3.56 7.29 12.83
CA TYR A 482 3.87 5.86 12.92
C TYR A 482 3.10 5.17 14.06
N TRP A 483 3.19 5.69 15.28
CA TRP A 483 2.48 5.14 16.43
C TRP A 483 0.98 5.38 16.38
N SER A 484 0.54 6.49 15.77
CA SER A 484 -0.88 6.73 15.52
C SER A 484 -1.46 5.72 14.52
N SER A 485 -0.68 5.37 13.49
CA SER A 485 -1.06 4.34 12.50
C SER A 485 -1.15 2.96 13.15
N LEU A 486 -0.17 2.56 13.98
CA LEU A 486 -0.25 1.30 14.73
C LEU A 486 -1.49 1.26 15.64
N THR A 487 -1.77 2.35 16.35
CA THR A 487 -2.94 2.47 17.24
C THR A 487 -4.25 2.33 16.45
N MET A 488 -4.36 3.00 15.30
CA MET A 488 -5.52 2.88 14.42
C MET A 488 -5.68 1.47 13.86
N LEU A 489 -4.59 0.80 13.49
CA LEU A 489 -4.59 -0.57 12.98
C LEU A 489 -5.09 -1.56 14.05
N ILE A 490 -4.59 -1.46 15.29
CA ILE A 490 -5.05 -2.30 16.41
C ILE A 490 -6.53 -2.02 16.73
N LEU A 491 -6.95 -0.75 16.70
CA LEU A 491 -8.34 -0.36 16.91
C LEU A 491 -9.26 -0.98 15.84
N CYS A 492 -8.89 -0.90 14.57
CA CYS A 492 -9.66 -1.50 13.48
C CYS A 492 -9.72 -3.03 13.63
N SER A 493 -8.60 -3.68 13.97
CA SER A 493 -8.56 -5.14 14.23
C SER A 493 -9.51 -5.54 15.38
N LEU A 494 -9.53 -4.76 16.46
CA LEU A 494 -10.44 -4.99 17.59
C LEU A 494 -11.92 -4.87 17.16
N ILE A 495 -12.26 -3.84 16.39
CA ILE A 495 -13.63 -3.63 15.92
C ILE A 495 -14.03 -4.75 14.95
N PHE A 496 -13.14 -5.19 14.04
CA PHE A 496 -13.42 -6.30 13.13
C PHE A 496 -13.78 -7.59 13.87
N MET A 497 -13.03 -7.94 14.92
CA MET A 497 -13.35 -9.10 15.76
C MET A 497 -14.77 -9.03 16.34
N ILE A 498 -15.17 -7.84 16.83
CA ILE A 498 -16.51 -7.63 17.39
C ILE A 498 -17.60 -7.74 16.30
N LEU A 499 -17.31 -7.27 15.08
CA LEU A 499 -18.25 -7.28 13.95
C LEU A 499 -18.44 -8.68 13.35
N ILE A 500 -17.36 -9.44 13.20
CA ILE A 500 -17.32 -10.76 12.55
C ILE A 500 -17.95 -11.83 13.44
N ARG A 501 -17.93 -11.66 14.77
CA ARG A 501 -18.45 -12.63 15.73
C ARG A 501 -19.91 -13.03 15.43
N LYS A 502 -20.10 -14.31 15.09
CA LYS A 502 -21.41 -14.96 14.88
C LYS A 502 -21.91 -15.70 16.12
N ASN A 503 -21.01 -16.38 16.83
CA ASN A 503 -21.33 -17.26 17.95
C ASN A 503 -21.28 -16.54 19.31
N LYS A 504 -21.68 -17.24 20.38
CA LYS A 504 -21.52 -16.73 21.75
C LYS A 504 -20.03 -16.53 22.03
N SER A 505 -19.71 -15.55 22.89
CA SER A 505 -18.32 -15.22 23.21
C SER A 505 -17.64 -16.41 23.86
N ASP A 506 -16.60 -16.93 23.21
CA ASP A 506 -15.79 -18.00 23.74
C ASP A 506 -14.57 -17.47 24.51
N PHE A 507 -13.81 -18.36 25.14
CA PHE A 507 -12.60 -18.00 25.86
C PHE A 507 -11.57 -17.30 24.96
N PHE A 508 -11.46 -17.73 23.70
CA PHE A 508 -10.64 -17.09 22.67
C PHE A 508 -11.01 -15.61 22.49
N ASP A 509 -12.30 -15.31 22.28
CA ASP A 509 -12.77 -13.94 22.05
C ASP A 509 -12.42 -13.01 23.21
N TRP A 510 -12.60 -13.48 24.45
CA TRP A 510 -12.29 -12.67 25.63
C TRP A 510 -10.80 -12.34 25.73
N ILE A 511 -9.92 -13.32 25.58
CA ILE A 511 -8.47 -13.10 25.63
C ILE A 511 -8.02 -12.21 24.48
N SER A 512 -8.52 -12.48 23.27
CA SER A 512 -8.20 -11.75 22.04
C SER A 512 -8.61 -10.27 22.10
N ILE A 513 -9.77 -9.97 22.69
CA ILE A 513 -10.23 -8.59 22.95
C ILE A 513 -9.37 -7.90 24.00
N ILE A 514 -9.08 -8.59 25.12
CA ILE A 514 -8.30 -8.03 26.23
C ILE A 514 -6.88 -7.69 25.77
N ILE A 515 -6.20 -8.60 25.05
CA ILE A 515 -4.84 -8.35 24.59
C ILE A 515 -4.77 -7.19 23.60
N ARG A 516 -5.72 -7.10 22.66
CA ARG A 516 -5.81 -5.95 21.73
C ARG A 516 -6.08 -4.64 22.47
N ALA A 517 -6.96 -4.63 23.47
CA ALA A 517 -7.23 -3.44 24.28
C ALA A 517 -5.99 -2.99 25.07
N LEU A 518 -5.23 -3.93 25.64
CA LEU A 518 -3.96 -3.64 26.32
C LEU A 518 -2.92 -3.09 25.36
N MET A 519 -2.74 -3.72 24.20
CA MET A 519 -1.77 -3.29 23.18
C MET A 519 -2.15 -1.96 22.54
N LEU A 520 -3.46 -1.67 22.38
CA LEU A 520 -3.98 -0.37 21.97
C LEU A 520 -3.63 0.72 22.99
N GLY A 521 -3.79 0.43 24.29
CA GLY A 521 -3.38 1.34 25.36
C GLY A 521 -1.87 1.59 25.35
N LEU A 522 -1.06 0.55 25.16
CA LEU A 522 0.39 0.66 25.06
C LEU A 522 0.82 1.49 23.85
N SER A 523 0.25 1.26 22.67
CA SER A 523 0.57 2.04 21.47
C SER A 523 0.14 3.51 21.61
N ALA A 524 -1.00 3.78 22.24
CA ALA A 524 -1.45 5.14 22.54
C ALA A 524 -0.52 5.85 23.53
N CYS A 525 -0.01 5.14 24.55
CA CYS A 525 1.01 5.67 25.46
C CYS A 525 2.30 6.04 24.73
N LEU A 526 2.71 5.27 23.70
CA LEU A 526 3.88 5.59 22.88
C LEU A 526 3.68 6.85 22.05
N VAL A 527 2.46 7.10 21.54
CA VAL A 527 2.14 8.41 20.93
C VAL A 527 2.32 9.55 21.95
N ALA A 528 1.90 9.34 23.21
CA ALA A 528 1.99 10.36 24.25
C ALA A 528 3.43 10.68 24.71
N VAL A 529 4.43 9.83 24.40
CA VAL A 529 5.86 10.11 24.69
C VAL A 529 6.34 11.41 24.07
N VAL A 530 5.70 11.85 22.98
CA VAL A 530 5.97 13.13 22.30
C VAL A 530 5.83 14.35 23.22
N ALA A 531 5.08 14.24 24.32
CA ALA A 531 4.98 15.31 25.32
C ALA A 531 6.29 15.53 26.11
N ASN A 532 7.23 14.59 26.09
CA ASN A 532 8.53 14.68 26.75
C ASN A 532 9.65 14.63 25.71
N GLU A 533 10.24 15.78 25.41
CA GLU A 533 11.26 15.93 24.36
C GLU A 533 12.52 15.09 24.62
N ASN A 534 12.96 14.97 25.88
CA ASN A 534 14.13 14.17 26.24
C ASN A 534 13.89 12.67 26.02
N ALA A 535 12.70 12.19 26.40
CA ALA A 535 12.31 10.79 26.20
C ALA A 535 12.12 10.47 24.71
N LEU A 536 11.46 11.37 23.96
CA LEU A 536 11.29 11.27 22.52
C LEU A 536 12.64 11.19 21.81
N TYR A 537 13.57 12.08 22.15
CA TYR A 537 14.91 12.10 21.58
C TYR A 537 15.68 10.80 21.84
N THR A 538 15.66 10.33 23.09
CA THR A 538 16.32 9.06 23.48
C THR A 538 15.75 7.88 22.70
N LEU A 539 14.44 7.91 22.42
CA LEU A 539 13.75 6.80 21.79
C LEU A 539 13.90 6.81 20.26
N ILE A 540 13.90 7.98 19.61
CA ILE A 540 14.18 8.14 18.17
C ILE A 540 15.63 7.80 17.85
N SER A 541 16.57 8.20 18.70
CA SER A 541 17.99 7.86 18.54
C SER A 541 18.30 6.38 18.81
N SER A 542 17.41 5.68 19.49
CA SER A 542 17.53 4.26 19.81
C SER A 542 17.05 3.36 18.66
N PRO A 543 17.65 2.18 18.45
CA PRO A 543 17.15 1.20 17.47
C PRO A 543 15.84 0.50 17.89
N VAL A 544 15.28 0.82 19.07
CA VAL A 544 14.18 0.09 19.71
C VAL A 544 12.80 0.31 19.06
N VAL A 545 12.62 1.37 18.27
CA VAL A 545 11.30 1.74 17.72
C VAL A 545 10.66 0.63 16.87
N LEU A 546 11.39 0.07 15.90
CA LEU A 546 10.88 -1.01 15.04
C LEU A 546 10.70 -2.34 15.79
N PRO A 547 11.68 -2.82 16.60
CA PRO A 547 11.49 -4.01 17.44
C PRO A 547 10.32 -3.88 18.42
N LEU A 548 10.05 -2.69 18.97
CA LEU A 548 8.93 -2.49 19.88
C LEU A 548 7.59 -2.67 19.16
N CYS A 549 7.44 -2.12 17.96
CA CYS A 549 6.27 -2.34 17.12
C CYS A 549 6.08 -3.84 16.80
N LEU A 550 7.17 -4.51 16.41
CA LEU A 550 7.19 -5.95 16.18
C LEU A 550 6.68 -6.73 17.40
N ILE A 551 7.21 -6.44 18.59
CA ILE A 551 6.82 -7.10 19.84
C ILE A 551 5.33 -6.89 20.12
N ILE A 552 4.80 -5.69 19.93
CA ILE A 552 3.38 -5.39 20.15
C ILE A 552 2.49 -6.26 19.27
N ILE A 553 2.75 -6.31 17.96
CA ILE A 553 1.93 -7.10 17.02
C ILE A 553 2.13 -8.61 17.29
N PHE A 554 3.37 -9.03 17.54
CA PHE A 554 3.72 -10.42 17.84
C PHE A 554 3.00 -10.95 19.08
N LEU A 555 2.92 -10.15 20.15
CA LEU A 555 2.18 -10.53 21.36
C LEU A 555 0.69 -10.77 21.03
N ILE A 556 0.06 -9.90 20.24
CA ILE A 556 -1.34 -10.10 19.81
C ILE A 556 -1.49 -11.46 19.11
N LEU A 557 -0.62 -11.76 18.15
CA LEU A 557 -0.67 -13.00 17.37
C LEU A 557 -0.43 -14.24 18.23
N ILE A 558 0.54 -14.21 19.16
CA ILE A 558 0.79 -15.33 20.08
C ILE A 558 -0.42 -15.58 20.97
N PHE A 559 -0.97 -14.53 21.58
CA PHE A 559 -2.11 -14.69 22.49
C PHE A 559 -3.35 -15.19 21.74
N ASP A 560 -3.58 -14.75 20.51
CA ASP A 560 -4.64 -15.30 19.65
C ASP A 560 -4.41 -16.79 19.39
N ARG A 561 -3.21 -17.19 18.95
CA ARG A 561 -2.94 -18.61 18.65
C ARG A 561 -3.04 -19.50 19.89
N VAL A 562 -2.47 -19.09 21.02
CA VAL A 562 -2.52 -19.85 22.28
C VAL A 562 -3.96 -19.97 22.79
N SER A 563 -4.73 -18.88 22.75
CA SER A 563 -6.12 -18.90 23.21
C SER A 563 -7.03 -19.71 22.30
N ALA A 564 -6.79 -19.73 20.98
CA ALA A 564 -7.51 -20.57 20.02
C ALA A 564 -7.23 -22.06 20.26
N VAL A 565 -5.96 -22.45 20.44
CA VAL A 565 -5.57 -23.84 20.76
C VAL A 565 -6.23 -24.30 22.06
N PHE A 566 -6.22 -23.46 23.09
CA PHE A 566 -6.86 -23.79 24.37
C PHE A 566 -8.38 -23.89 24.26
N ALA A 567 -9.03 -22.98 23.54
CA ALA A 567 -10.47 -23.02 23.30
C ALA A 567 -10.88 -24.30 22.55
N ASN A 568 -10.15 -24.65 21.49
CA ASN A 568 -10.38 -25.87 20.71
C ASN A 568 -10.18 -27.13 21.54
N HIS A 569 -9.13 -27.18 22.38
CA HIS A 569 -8.91 -28.30 23.29
C HIS A 569 -10.06 -28.46 24.29
N ARG A 570 -10.54 -27.35 24.87
CA ARG A 570 -11.67 -27.35 25.81
C ARG A 570 -12.98 -27.77 25.14
N LEU A 571 -13.23 -27.30 23.91
CA LEU A 571 -14.42 -27.65 23.14
C LEU A 571 -14.44 -29.15 22.81
N LYS A 572 -13.34 -29.70 22.29
CA LYS A 572 -13.20 -31.14 22.03
C LYS A 572 -13.38 -31.99 23.28
N LYS A 573 -12.83 -31.55 24.41
CA LYS A 573 -13.00 -32.25 25.70
C LYS A 573 -14.44 -32.19 26.23
N SER A 574 -15.21 -31.16 25.89
CA SER A 574 -16.60 -31.01 26.34
C SER A 574 -17.59 -31.93 25.62
N GLY A 575 -17.23 -32.47 24.46
CA GLY A 575 -18.11 -33.30 23.63
C GLY A 575 -19.31 -32.54 23.03
N ALA A 576 -19.33 -31.20 23.11
CA ALA A 576 -20.37 -30.39 22.51
C ALA A 576 -20.31 -30.45 20.97
N PRO A 577 -21.46 -30.37 20.27
CA PRO A 577 -21.46 -30.28 18.80
C PRO A 577 -20.76 -28.99 18.36
N TYR A 578 -19.90 -29.09 17.36
CA TYR A 578 -19.17 -27.98 16.77
C TYR A 578 -19.26 -28.05 15.24
N ALA A 579 -19.22 -26.90 14.57
CA ALA A 579 -19.16 -26.82 13.11
C ALA A 579 -17.70 -26.70 12.66
N ASN A 580 -17.31 -27.42 11.62
CA ASN A 580 -16.01 -27.23 10.96
C ASN A 580 -16.16 -26.06 9.97
N GLU A 581 -15.38 -24.99 10.13
CA GLU A 581 -15.41 -23.85 9.20
C GLU A 581 -14.81 -24.19 7.82
N ASP A 582 -13.99 -25.25 7.71
CA ASP A 582 -13.29 -25.64 6.47
C ASP A 582 -14.16 -26.43 5.46
N GLU A 583 -15.35 -26.91 5.84
CA GLU A 583 -16.18 -27.79 4.99
C GLU A 583 -17.18 -27.03 4.07
N GLU A 584 -17.36 -25.71 4.22
CA GLU A 584 -18.27 -24.92 3.37
C GLU A 584 -17.80 -24.81 1.89
N HIS A 585 -16.60 -25.28 1.55
CA HIS A 585 -16.03 -25.19 0.19
C HIS A 585 -16.09 -26.52 -0.62
N GLY A 586 -16.72 -27.57 -0.12
CA GLY A 586 -16.61 -28.92 -0.71
C GLY A 586 -17.78 -29.44 -1.55
N HIS A 587 -19.02 -28.98 -1.38
CA HIS A 587 -20.19 -29.67 -1.99
C HIS A 587 -21.33 -28.73 -2.37
N GLU A 588 -21.22 -28.04 -3.50
CA GLU A 588 -22.37 -27.65 -4.32
C GLU A 588 -22.06 -27.94 -5.80
N GLU A 589 -21.73 -29.19 -6.12
CA GLU A 589 -21.87 -29.71 -7.49
C GLU A 589 -23.33 -30.13 -7.70
N HIS A 590 -24.00 -29.40 -8.58
CA HIS A 590 -25.23 -29.71 -9.31
C HIS A 590 -25.87 -31.10 -9.10
N ASP A 591 -26.95 -31.16 -8.33
CA ASP A 591 -27.99 -32.18 -8.48
C ASP A 591 -29.28 -31.54 -9.03
N HIS A 592 -29.35 -31.47 -10.35
CA HIS A 592 -30.60 -31.42 -11.09
C HIS A 592 -30.65 -32.65 -11.98
N HIS A 593 -31.18 -33.76 -11.46
CA HIS A 593 -31.76 -34.81 -12.30
C HIS A 593 -32.98 -35.46 -11.62
N ASP A 594 -34.11 -35.21 -12.29
CA ASP A 594 -35.39 -35.91 -12.36
C ASP A 594 -35.72 -37.08 -11.42
N GLU A 595 -36.98 -37.02 -10.95
CA GLU A 595 -37.76 -38.12 -10.39
C GLU A 595 -37.64 -39.42 -11.21
N LEU A 596 -37.29 -40.53 -10.54
CA LEU A 596 -37.87 -41.84 -10.83
C LEU A 596 -37.64 -42.81 -9.66
N SER A 597 -38.75 -43.31 -9.12
CA SER A 597 -38.88 -44.32 -8.08
C SER A 597 -38.17 -45.64 -8.42
N HIS A 598 -37.57 -46.32 -7.42
CA HIS A 598 -37.84 -47.73 -7.11
C HIS A 598 -37.19 -48.22 -5.79
N HIS A 599 -37.90 -49.17 -5.18
CA HIS A 599 -37.78 -49.89 -3.90
C HIS A 599 -36.44 -50.55 -3.45
N ASP A 600 -36.30 -50.63 -2.12
CA ASP A 600 -35.76 -51.69 -1.21
C ASP A 600 -34.46 -52.48 -1.54
N MET A 601 -33.47 -52.42 -0.61
CA MET A 601 -33.07 -53.51 0.31
C MET A 601 -31.68 -53.30 0.96
N ASP A 602 -31.65 -53.34 2.29
CA ASP A 602 -30.75 -54.05 3.22
C ASP A 602 -29.19 -54.06 3.15
N LYS A 603 -28.62 -53.79 4.34
CA LYS A 603 -27.46 -54.39 5.05
C LYS A 603 -26.07 -53.70 5.08
N GLU A 604 -25.72 -53.32 6.32
CA GLU A 604 -24.46 -53.45 7.08
C GLU A 604 -23.10 -53.51 6.32
N ALA A 605 -22.21 -52.58 6.66
CA ALA A 605 -20.86 -52.89 7.16
C ALA A 605 -20.14 -51.64 7.71
N THR A 606 -19.83 -51.68 9.01
CA THR A 606 -18.80 -50.93 9.74
C THR A 606 -17.41 -51.00 9.07
N VAL A 607 -16.55 -49.97 9.25
CA VAL A 607 -15.08 -50.09 9.53
C VAL A 607 -14.39 -48.73 9.78
N HIS A 608 -13.80 -48.63 10.98
CA HIS A 608 -12.55 -48.00 11.44
C HIS A 608 -12.04 -46.60 11.04
N ILE A 609 -11.94 -45.76 12.10
CA ILE A 609 -10.78 -44.99 12.61
C ILE A 609 -9.55 -44.89 11.68
N ALA A 610 -9.18 -43.66 11.31
CA ALA A 610 -7.85 -43.32 10.80
C ALA A 610 -7.12 -42.41 11.80
N GLU A 611 -5.95 -42.87 12.24
CA GLU A 611 -5.01 -42.20 13.13
C GLU A 611 -4.33 -40.99 12.46
N THR A 612 -4.16 -39.94 13.26
CA THR A 612 -3.38 -38.74 12.96
C THR A 612 -1.90 -38.94 13.26
N SER A 613 -1.00 -38.65 12.32
CA SER A 613 0.40 -38.21 12.57
C SER A 613 1.09 -37.70 11.29
N PRO A 614 2.14 -36.85 11.40
CA PRO A 614 2.25 -35.60 10.63
C PRO A 614 3.23 -35.66 9.46
N LEU A 615 2.99 -34.82 8.44
CA LEU A 615 3.90 -34.60 7.30
C LEU A 615 4.90 -33.48 7.63
N THR A 616 6.13 -33.86 7.96
CA THR A 616 7.32 -33.01 7.84
C THR A 616 8.18 -33.45 6.66
N ALA A 617 8.43 -32.50 5.75
CA ALA A 617 9.60 -32.31 4.88
C ALA A 617 10.25 -33.51 4.15
N SER A 618 10.18 -33.51 2.82
CA SER A 618 11.37 -33.44 1.93
C SER A 618 10.98 -33.56 0.45
N THR A 619 11.10 -32.47 -0.30
CA THR A 619 11.13 -32.49 -1.77
C THR A 619 12.53 -32.92 -2.22
N ALA A 620 12.67 -34.13 -2.74
CA ALA A 620 13.83 -34.58 -3.49
C ALA A 620 13.40 -35.01 -4.90
N TYR A 621 14.07 -34.42 -5.89
CA TYR A 621 14.00 -34.68 -7.31
C TYR A 621 14.34 -36.15 -7.64
N GLU A 622 13.53 -36.81 -8.49
CA GLU A 622 13.99 -37.98 -9.26
C GLU A 622 13.84 -37.73 -10.77
N ARG A 623 14.95 -37.96 -11.48
CA ARG A 623 15.07 -37.95 -12.95
C ARG A 623 14.53 -39.27 -13.54
N PRO A 624 13.98 -39.29 -14.77
CA PRO A 624 13.87 -40.53 -15.55
C PRO A 624 15.14 -40.77 -16.39
N HIS A 625 15.56 -42.04 -16.42
CA HIS A 625 16.68 -42.58 -17.17
C HIS A 625 16.55 -42.48 -18.70
N SER A 626 17.71 -42.35 -19.34
CA SER A 626 18.00 -42.36 -20.77
C SER A 626 17.90 -43.74 -21.44
N ILE A 627 17.37 -43.80 -22.67
CA ILE A 627 17.90 -44.66 -23.75
C ILE A 627 17.93 -43.83 -25.04
N GLY A 628 19.10 -43.83 -25.71
CA GLY A 628 19.53 -42.84 -26.69
C GLY A 628 19.10 -43.01 -28.14
N GLY A 629 19.32 -41.94 -28.89
CA GLY A 629 19.25 -41.82 -30.35
C GLY A 629 19.67 -40.42 -30.77
N MET A 630 20.96 -40.22 -31.01
CA MET A 630 21.55 -38.97 -31.52
C MET A 630 21.11 -38.69 -32.97
N THR A 631 20.63 -37.48 -33.26
CA THR A 631 20.94 -36.73 -34.50
C THR A 631 20.64 -35.22 -34.33
N HIS A 632 21.68 -34.40 -34.52
CA HIS A 632 21.78 -32.96 -34.83
C HIS A 632 20.57 -32.01 -34.64
N MET A 633 20.72 -31.03 -33.73
CA MET A 633 19.98 -29.75 -33.74
C MET A 633 20.73 -28.70 -34.60
N PRO A 634 20.04 -27.80 -35.32
CA PRO A 634 20.61 -26.53 -35.79
C PRO A 634 20.60 -25.46 -34.67
N PRO A 635 21.52 -24.47 -34.69
CA PRO A 635 21.68 -23.51 -33.60
C PRO A 635 20.66 -22.35 -33.64
N ALA A 636 20.37 -21.81 -32.45
CA ALA A 636 19.50 -20.67 -32.20
C ALA A 636 20.14 -19.35 -32.68
N LEU A 637 19.34 -18.54 -33.38
CA LEU A 637 19.67 -17.16 -33.78
C LEU A 637 19.57 -16.21 -32.58
N TYR A 638 20.72 -15.69 -32.16
CA TYR A 638 20.83 -14.51 -31.30
C TYR A 638 20.46 -13.24 -32.07
N SER A 639 19.71 -12.33 -31.44
CA SER A 639 19.49 -10.97 -31.93
C SER A 639 20.62 -10.05 -31.42
N PRO A 640 21.21 -9.16 -32.25
CA PRO A 640 22.28 -8.27 -31.83
C PRO A 640 21.77 -6.95 -31.20
N PRO A 641 22.63 -6.23 -30.44
CA PRO A 641 22.29 -4.99 -29.75
C PRO A 641 22.30 -3.77 -30.69
N VAL A 642 21.45 -2.78 -30.40
CA VAL A 642 21.34 -1.52 -31.15
C VAL A 642 22.15 -0.43 -30.45
N GLU A 643 23.20 0.06 -31.12
CA GLU A 643 23.94 1.28 -30.76
C GLU A 643 23.43 2.49 -31.57
N HIS A 644 23.26 3.61 -30.85
CA HIS A 644 23.22 5.02 -31.27
C HIS A 644 22.29 5.51 -32.41
N ALA A 645 21.32 6.36 -32.03
CA ALA A 645 20.63 7.28 -32.93
C ALA A 645 21.09 8.74 -32.67
N PRO A 646 21.42 9.54 -33.72
CA PRO A 646 21.76 10.96 -33.61
C PRO A 646 20.50 11.87 -33.64
N PRO A 647 20.61 13.18 -33.32
CA PRO A 647 19.49 13.99 -32.83
C PRO A 647 18.59 14.57 -33.93
N MET A 648 17.33 14.83 -33.54
CA MET A 648 16.28 15.49 -34.33
C MET A 648 16.60 16.95 -34.69
N PHE A 649 16.30 17.34 -35.94
CA PHE A 649 15.89 18.71 -36.29
C PHE A 649 14.83 18.74 -37.40
N ASN A 650 13.93 19.70 -37.27
CA ASN A 650 12.66 19.94 -37.97
C ASN A 650 12.74 20.17 -39.50
N SER A 651 11.65 19.81 -40.21
CA SER A 651 10.67 20.76 -40.80
C SER A 651 10.08 20.29 -42.14
N ASN A 652 8.74 20.36 -42.21
CA ASN A 652 7.86 20.74 -43.31
C ASN A 652 8.24 20.43 -44.77
N GLY A 653 7.26 19.85 -45.49
CA GLY A 653 6.92 20.33 -46.83
C GLY A 653 6.98 19.29 -47.94
N TYR A 654 5.81 18.79 -48.32
CA TYR A 654 5.52 18.20 -49.62
C TYR A 654 5.98 19.10 -50.79
N ALA A 655 6.73 18.56 -51.74
CA ALA A 655 6.42 18.61 -53.18
C ALA A 655 7.42 17.77 -54.01
N PRO A 656 6.98 17.09 -55.09
CA PRO A 656 7.78 16.14 -55.86
C PRO A 656 8.31 16.75 -57.16
N VAL A 657 9.43 16.25 -57.69
CA VAL A 657 9.69 16.24 -59.15
C VAL A 657 10.48 14.99 -59.53
N GLN A 658 9.90 14.22 -60.46
CA GLN A 658 10.47 13.10 -61.19
C GLN A 658 11.54 13.56 -62.20
N ASN A 659 12.57 12.73 -62.42
CA ASN A 659 12.84 12.00 -63.68
C ASN A 659 14.34 11.87 -64.03
N HIS A 660 14.69 10.59 -64.16
CA HIS A 660 15.51 9.95 -65.19
C HIS A 660 16.96 10.41 -65.44
N GLY A 661 17.86 9.53 -64.99
CA GLY A 661 19.09 9.10 -65.66
C GLY A 661 19.37 7.67 -65.22
#